data_AF-A0A4Z0QM50-F1
#
_entry.id   AF-A0A4Z0QM50-F1
#
_cell.length_a   1.000
_cell.length_b   1.000
_cell.length_c   1.000
_cell.angle_alpha   90.00
_cell.angle_beta   90.00
_cell.angle_gamma   90.00
#
_symmetry.space_group_name_H-M   'P 1'
#
loop_
_entity.id
_entity.type
_entity.pdbx_description
1 polymer ?
#
loop_
_entity_poly.entity_id
_entity_poly.type
_entity_poly.pdbx_seq_one_letter_code
_entity_poly.pdbx_strand_id
1 'polypeptide(L)'
;MKKEKDGRMWDVIGEYTLGSPVVPDRSEFLNGHITKKKDQKFAHTALPTPEEYLAWPRYKQQQLEDQEWDRRENGVWFYNDGVPTYITGRHYFYLNYHRYGSKKPDYREHNRRFYWWWEHVMTSPNCLGGYLQTRRRDGKTSRFASIGVEGATRIAFFRFGIQSKNEESAEETVYRKEVIPAVDALKEAPWFAPQMAGSSRPKYEIVFDTPVNQKKGAANMPDRVKGLKSKIFWKESTETALDGDGVTFFLNDEVGKKQKFNSYNRWSVVSKQFEPDGEIVGKGANTTTSDEDDDDSVGMCAQFWNNSNQTLIGPNGYDPKNPLIRTASGLFRLFIPAYEGFKVDEYGRDTAAGKEHFLARRRSVAHDPILLLKEKRANPFTIEEALSPSVKVDCVVNAEHVGHVLSHLAQLDQPIYRRYRLDWTDESKTKVKAMQDEVAGRFYISWLPPDSWLNQVEATGRIKTKYGEVVKWKPLNTHRFGSGADPVDHRDPEKLSGASLTALTLFYKFDEDMEALPDDAPHYWPSHSQILEYAERMSDPNVYFEDVIKAIHFFGCSIFPETNRPALKEELMGRGYEAFISKRPASTQTEHTKNQKNAGAASSPLMIGRYTEEWVKYVSQYVGTSLSKNSRGEVGINDDGIPYDPRRMPFPRTLNQILQFDPNKTTKFDLSVSGGYALCDITRYQPFKSAPAADTLPSLAAFDPRNYFNN
;
A
#
# COMPACT_ATOMS: atom_id res chain seq x y z
N MET A 1 11.73 4.99 19.16
CA MET A 1 11.75 4.40 20.53
C MET A 1 11.69 5.45 21.62
N LYS A 2 10.73 5.32 22.56
CA LYS A 2 10.64 6.12 23.80
C LYS A 2 10.39 5.20 24.99
N LYS A 3 10.98 5.50 26.15
CA LYS A 3 10.70 4.79 27.40
C LYS A 3 9.46 5.38 28.05
N GLU A 4 8.48 4.55 28.38
CA GLU A 4 7.27 4.99 29.08
C GLU A 4 7.31 4.63 30.58
N LYS A 5 6.29 5.08 31.33
CA LYS A 5 6.17 4.86 32.79
C LYS A 5 6.03 3.38 33.16
N ASP A 6 5.63 2.53 32.21
CA ASP A 6 5.51 1.08 32.36
C ASP A 6 6.86 0.34 32.31
N GLY A 7 7.97 1.06 32.12
CA GLY A 7 9.32 0.49 32.08
C GLY A 7 9.68 -0.16 30.75
N ARG A 8 8.85 -0.04 29.70
CA ARG A 8 9.09 -0.58 28.36
C ARG A 8 9.56 0.50 27.39
N MET A 9 10.19 0.05 26.30
CA MET A 9 10.50 0.88 25.14
C MET A 9 9.41 0.69 24.09
N TRP A 10 8.82 1.79 23.62
CA TRP A 10 7.76 1.78 22.62
C TRP A 10 8.23 2.32 21.28
N ASP A 11 7.77 1.74 20.18
CA ASP A 11 8.11 2.17 18.83
C ASP A 11 6.91 2.15 17.88
N VAL A 12 6.93 3.06 16.90
CA VAL A 12 5.94 3.11 15.82
C VAL A 12 6.55 2.47 14.59
N ILE A 13 5.95 1.40 14.12
CA ILE A 13 6.44 0.59 13.00
C ILE A 13 5.30 0.49 12.01
N GLY A 14 5.36 1.21 10.89
CA GLY A 14 4.22 1.33 9.98
C GLY A 14 2.96 1.80 10.71
N GLU A 15 1.91 0.97 10.67
CA GLU A 15 0.60 1.21 11.31
C GLU A 15 0.51 0.68 12.75
N TYR A 16 1.63 0.23 13.33
CA TYR A 16 1.68 -0.43 14.64
C TYR A 16 2.36 0.44 15.70
N THR A 17 1.89 0.32 16.94
CA THR A 17 2.57 0.83 18.13
C THR A 17 2.92 -0.35 19.03
N LEU A 18 4.18 -0.76 19.01
CA LEU A 18 4.65 -1.99 19.66
C LEU A 18 5.59 -1.67 20.83
N GLY A 19 5.48 -2.44 21.91
CA GLY A 19 6.30 -2.32 23.11
C GLY A 19 7.30 -3.46 23.23
N SER A 20 8.49 -3.17 23.75
CA SER A 20 9.47 -4.17 24.17
C SER A 20 9.03 -4.90 25.45
N PRO A 21 9.77 -5.95 25.86
CA PRO A 21 9.80 -6.36 27.26
C PRO A 21 10.19 -5.20 28.20
N VAL A 22 10.03 -5.40 29.51
CA VAL A 22 10.51 -4.43 30.50
C VAL A 22 12.03 -4.31 30.38
N VAL A 23 12.54 -3.08 30.43
CA VAL A 23 13.99 -2.82 30.36
C VAL A 23 14.65 -3.39 31.61
N PRO A 24 15.59 -4.35 31.49
CA PRO A 24 16.22 -4.99 32.64
C PRO A 24 17.32 -4.11 33.24
N ASP A 25 18.00 -4.63 34.29
CA ASP A 25 19.15 -3.98 34.86
C ASP A 25 20.32 -3.91 33.87
N ARG A 26 21.14 -2.86 34.01
CA ARG A 26 22.27 -2.60 33.08
C ARG A 26 23.23 -3.78 32.97
N SER A 27 23.40 -4.58 34.03
CA SER A 27 24.26 -5.77 34.04
C SER A 27 23.82 -6.87 33.09
N GLU A 28 22.54 -6.89 32.68
CA GLU A 28 21.97 -7.90 31.78
C GLU A 28 22.15 -7.55 30.30
N PHE A 29 22.61 -6.33 30.00
CA PHE A 29 22.84 -5.89 28.63
C PHE A 29 24.12 -6.50 28.07
N LEU A 30 24.10 -6.92 26.80
CA LEU A 30 25.26 -7.48 26.10
C LEU A 30 26.51 -6.59 26.22
N ASN A 31 26.31 -5.27 26.13
CA ASN A 31 27.36 -4.26 26.24
C ASN A 31 27.17 -3.34 27.46
N GLY A 32 26.50 -3.82 28.51
CA GLY A 32 26.22 -3.04 29.73
C GLY A 32 27.45 -2.50 30.43
N HIS A 33 28.57 -3.22 30.31
CA HIS A 33 29.89 -2.84 30.80
C HIS A 33 30.52 -1.65 30.06
N ILE A 34 30.06 -1.33 28.85
CA ILE A 34 30.56 -0.18 28.07
C ILE A 34 29.96 1.11 28.63
N THR A 35 30.82 1.98 29.17
CA THR A 35 30.41 3.24 29.83
C THR A 35 30.32 4.42 28.88
N LYS A 36 31.19 4.48 27.86
CA LYS A 36 31.21 5.56 26.88
C LYS A 36 30.08 5.39 25.87
N LYS A 37 29.14 6.35 25.85
CA LYS A 37 27.96 6.36 24.98
C LYS A 37 28.27 6.05 23.51
N LYS A 38 29.30 6.69 22.95
CA LYS A 38 29.69 6.53 21.54
C LYS A 38 30.17 5.12 21.19
N ASP A 39 30.68 4.38 22.17
CA ASP A 39 31.21 3.01 21.99
C ASP A 39 30.10 1.96 22.22
N GLN A 40 28.92 2.39 22.69
CA GLN A 40 27.75 1.53 22.85
C GLN A 40 27.08 1.32 21.50
N LYS A 41 27.43 0.21 20.85
CA LYS A 41 26.79 -0.27 19.62
C LYS A 41 26.67 -1.79 19.67
N PHE A 42 25.88 -2.34 18.76
CA PHE A 42 25.79 -3.78 18.63
C PHE A 42 27.14 -4.35 18.17
N ALA A 43 27.57 -5.43 18.80
CA ALA A 43 28.67 -6.25 18.36
C ALA A 43 28.19 -7.70 18.31
N HIS A 44 28.63 -8.44 17.31
CA HIS A 44 28.40 -9.87 17.28
C HIS A 44 28.93 -10.53 18.55
N THR A 45 28.16 -11.48 19.07
CA THR A 45 28.59 -12.26 20.23
C THR A 45 29.88 -13.00 19.86
N ALA A 46 30.89 -12.86 20.71
CA ALA A 46 32.11 -13.66 20.62
C ALA A 46 31.78 -15.08 21.07
N LEU A 47 31.80 -16.01 20.12
CA LEU A 47 31.47 -17.42 20.31
C LEU A 47 32.75 -18.26 20.13
N PRO A 48 32.93 -19.34 20.90
CA PRO A 48 34.08 -20.23 20.72
C PRO A 48 34.03 -20.94 19.37
N THR A 49 35.18 -21.36 18.86
CA THR A 49 35.19 -22.30 17.73
C THR A 49 34.63 -23.66 18.17
N PRO A 50 34.16 -24.51 17.23
CA PRO A 50 33.72 -25.86 17.56
C PRO A 50 34.79 -26.66 18.31
N GLU A 51 36.07 -26.53 17.95
CA GLU A 51 37.18 -27.21 18.62
C GLU A 51 37.37 -26.70 20.05
N GLU A 52 37.35 -25.38 20.25
CA GLU A 52 37.44 -24.76 21.58
C GLU A 52 36.30 -25.22 22.49
N TYR A 53 35.08 -25.20 21.97
CA TYR A 53 33.88 -25.64 22.69
C TYR A 53 33.98 -27.11 23.11
N LEU A 54 34.37 -27.99 22.19
CA LEU A 54 34.50 -29.43 22.47
C LEU A 54 35.62 -29.73 23.47
N ALA A 55 36.67 -28.90 23.52
CA ALA A 55 37.75 -29.00 24.50
C ALA A 55 37.36 -28.51 25.90
N TRP A 56 36.28 -27.74 26.04
CA TRP A 56 35.85 -27.23 27.36
C TRP A 56 35.28 -28.32 28.26
N PRO A 57 35.43 -28.18 29.60
CA PRO A 57 34.72 -29.05 30.53
C PRO A 57 33.20 -28.88 30.42
N ARG A 58 32.44 -29.96 30.64
CA ARG A 58 30.98 -30.00 30.40
C ARG A 58 30.20 -28.88 31.12
N TYR A 59 30.60 -28.47 32.32
CA TYR A 59 29.91 -27.38 33.03
C TYR A 59 29.99 -26.04 32.28
N LYS A 60 31.13 -25.77 31.62
CA LYS A 60 31.33 -24.54 30.83
C LYS A 60 30.58 -24.62 29.50
N GLN A 61 30.50 -25.80 28.90
CA GLN A 61 29.62 -26.04 27.74
C GLN A 61 28.15 -25.77 28.12
N GLN A 62 27.68 -26.32 29.24
CA GLN A 62 26.29 -26.12 29.69
C GLN A 62 25.97 -24.64 29.95
N GLN A 63 26.89 -23.89 30.57
CA GLN A 63 26.71 -22.45 30.77
C GLN A 63 26.57 -21.67 29.46
N LEU A 64 27.34 -22.04 28.42
CA LEU A 64 27.21 -21.44 27.09
C LEU A 64 25.89 -21.86 26.43
N GLU A 65 25.56 -23.15 26.47
CA GLU A 65 24.31 -23.70 25.93
C GLU A 65 23.11 -22.95 26.52
N ASP A 66 22.99 -22.90 27.85
CA ASP A 66 21.89 -22.26 28.56
C ASP A 66 21.79 -20.76 28.21
N GLN A 67 22.93 -20.06 28.17
CA GLN A 67 22.98 -18.64 27.82
C GLN A 67 22.55 -18.39 26.37
N GLU A 68 23.06 -19.15 25.41
CA GLU A 68 22.73 -18.93 24.00
C GLU A 68 21.29 -19.34 23.70
N TRP A 69 20.76 -20.40 24.32
CA TRP A 69 19.35 -20.76 24.23
C TRP A 69 18.44 -19.66 24.78
N ASP A 70 18.75 -19.10 25.95
CA ASP A 70 17.99 -17.97 26.50
C ASP A 70 17.99 -16.77 25.55
N ARG A 71 19.15 -16.38 25.00
CA ARG A 71 19.25 -15.28 24.01
C ARG A 71 18.45 -15.55 22.73
N ARG A 72 18.41 -16.81 22.30
CA ARG A 72 17.67 -17.25 21.11
C ARG A 72 16.15 -17.25 21.33
N GLU A 73 15.70 -17.50 22.56
CA GLU A 73 14.26 -17.52 22.90
C GLU A 73 13.74 -16.15 23.31
N ASN A 74 14.44 -15.48 24.23
CA ASN A 74 14.00 -14.26 24.89
C ASN A 74 14.60 -12.99 24.31
N GLY A 75 15.53 -13.11 23.35
CA GLY A 75 16.22 -11.97 22.77
C GLY A 75 17.24 -11.36 23.73
N VAL A 76 17.72 -10.17 23.40
CA VAL A 76 18.77 -9.50 24.18
C VAL A 76 18.60 -7.99 24.17
N TRP A 77 19.11 -7.39 25.25
CA TRP A 77 19.24 -5.95 25.39
C TRP A 77 20.68 -5.52 25.14
N PHE A 78 20.84 -4.38 24.48
CA PHE A 78 22.11 -3.68 24.36
C PHE A 78 21.86 -2.17 24.34
N TYR A 79 22.88 -1.38 24.68
CA TYR A 79 22.86 0.06 24.49
C TYR A 79 23.30 0.38 23.07
N ASN A 80 22.51 1.21 22.39
CA ASN A 80 22.84 1.76 21.08
C ASN A 80 22.89 3.29 21.20
N ASP A 81 24.10 3.84 21.29
CA ASP A 81 24.37 5.24 21.57
C ASP A 81 23.50 5.77 22.72
N GLY A 82 23.66 5.18 23.90
CA GLY A 82 22.94 5.52 25.14
C GLY A 82 21.48 5.09 25.23
N VAL A 83 20.89 4.57 24.14
CA VAL A 83 19.49 4.15 24.13
C VAL A 83 19.39 2.64 24.40
N PRO A 84 18.66 2.21 25.44
CA PRO A 84 18.30 0.80 25.61
C PRO A 84 17.57 0.27 24.38
N THR A 85 18.12 -0.76 23.76
CA THR A 85 17.63 -1.32 22.51
C THR A 85 17.46 -2.82 22.66
N TYR A 86 16.24 -3.30 22.42
CA TYR A 86 15.90 -4.72 22.46
C TYR A 86 15.83 -5.31 21.06
N ILE A 87 16.51 -6.44 20.86
CA ILE A 87 16.35 -7.28 19.67
C ILE A 87 15.76 -8.62 20.09
N THR A 88 14.83 -9.12 19.28
CA THR A 88 14.13 -10.38 19.55
C THR A 88 15.06 -11.57 19.38
N GLY A 89 14.70 -12.72 19.94
CA GLY A 89 15.50 -13.95 19.83
C GLY A 89 15.78 -14.35 18.37
N ARG A 90 14.80 -14.20 17.48
CA ARG A 90 14.96 -14.44 16.04
C ARG A 90 15.89 -13.44 15.36
N HIS A 91 15.88 -12.17 15.80
CA HIS A 91 16.82 -11.18 15.29
C HIS A 91 18.25 -11.46 15.79
N TYR A 92 18.41 -11.82 17.06
CA TYR A 92 19.69 -12.26 17.62
C TYR A 92 20.23 -13.48 16.87
N PHE A 93 19.36 -14.45 16.57
CA PHE A 93 19.69 -15.62 15.77
C PHE A 93 20.20 -15.21 14.38
N TYR A 94 19.47 -14.34 13.68
CA TYR A 94 19.88 -13.82 12.38
C TYR A 94 21.25 -13.12 12.41
N LEU A 95 21.50 -12.26 13.40
CA LEU A 95 22.77 -11.53 13.49
C LEU A 95 23.97 -12.42 13.81
N ASN A 96 23.80 -13.50 14.59
CA ASN A 96 24.93 -14.32 15.04
C ASN A 96 25.10 -15.63 14.29
N TYR A 97 24.01 -16.21 13.79
CA TYR A 97 23.97 -17.58 13.27
C TYR A 97 23.53 -17.68 11.80
N HIS A 98 23.08 -16.57 11.18
CA HIS A 98 22.88 -16.52 9.73
C HIS A 98 24.17 -16.04 9.02
N ARG A 99 24.31 -16.37 7.72
CA ARG A 99 25.47 -15.97 6.91
C ARG A 99 25.08 -15.56 5.49
N TYR A 100 25.78 -14.56 4.97
CA TYR A 100 25.85 -14.23 3.54
C TYR A 100 27.23 -14.62 3.01
N GLY A 101 27.33 -15.78 2.38
CA GLY A 101 28.64 -16.38 2.12
C GLY A 101 29.35 -16.64 3.45
N SER A 102 30.48 -15.96 3.70
CA SER A 102 31.24 -16.07 4.95
C SER A 102 30.95 -14.98 5.98
N LYS A 103 30.08 -13.99 5.68
CA LYS A 103 29.87 -12.82 6.53
C LYS A 103 28.60 -12.93 7.37
N LYS A 104 28.65 -12.43 8.61
CA LYS A 104 27.46 -12.21 9.46
C LYS A 104 26.69 -10.97 8.99
N PRO A 105 25.36 -10.91 9.16
CA PRO A 105 24.59 -9.70 8.87
C PRO A 105 24.89 -8.60 9.91
N ASP A 106 25.15 -7.37 9.46
CA ASP A 106 25.31 -6.24 10.37
C ASP A 106 23.96 -5.84 11.02
N TYR A 107 24.02 -5.30 12.23
CA TYR A 107 22.86 -4.71 12.89
C TYR A 107 22.32 -3.53 12.08
N ARG A 108 21.00 -3.53 11.87
CA ARG A 108 20.26 -2.40 11.28
C ARG A 108 18.99 -2.18 12.07
N GLU A 109 18.71 -0.92 12.40
CA GLU A 109 17.49 -0.49 13.08
C GLU A 109 16.25 -0.91 12.29
N HIS A 110 16.32 -0.78 10.96
CA HIS A 110 15.32 -1.29 10.03
C HIS A 110 14.97 -2.77 10.26
N ASN A 111 15.98 -3.65 10.42
CA ASN A 111 15.75 -5.07 10.68
C ASN A 111 15.13 -5.29 12.07
N ARG A 112 15.55 -4.52 13.10
CA ARG A 112 14.93 -4.58 14.44
C ARG A 112 13.43 -4.32 14.37
N ARG A 113 13.01 -3.28 13.65
CA ARG A 113 11.59 -2.93 13.46
C ARG A 113 10.83 -4.05 12.75
N PHE A 114 11.41 -4.64 11.70
CA PHE A 114 10.83 -5.83 11.03
C PHE A 114 10.62 -7.00 12.01
N TYR A 115 11.63 -7.34 12.81
CA TYR A 115 11.53 -8.47 13.75
C TYR A 115 10.53 -8.22 14.88
N TRP A 116 10.36 -6.97 15.32
CA TRP A 116 9.30 -6.62 16.28
C TRP A 116 7.91 -6.79 15.68
N TRP A 117 7.69 -6.32 14.45
CA TRP A 117 6.44 -6.58 13.74
C TRP A 117 6.19 -8.08 13.56
N TRP A 118 7.24 -8.85 13.23
CA TRP A 118 7.10 -10.30 13.07
C TRP A 118 6.76 -11.01 14.38
N GLU A 119 7.38 -10.64 15.51
CA GLU A 119 6.98 -11.20 16.83
C GLU A 119 5.52 -10.87 17.17
N HIS A 120 5.05 -9.66 16.82
CA HIS A 120 3.63 -9.31 16.97
C HIS A 120 2.73 -10.21 16.11
N VAL A 121 3.11 -10.49 14.85
CA VAL A 121 2.39 -11.43 13.98
C VAL A 121 2.36 -12.84 14.58
N MET A 122 3.48 -13.32 15.12
CA MET A 122 3.60 -14.64 15.71
C MET A 122 2.72 -14.79 16.97
N THR A 123 2.70 -13.78 17.83
CA THR A 123 1.98 -13.79 19.11
C THR A 123 0.51 -13.38 19.01
N SER A 124 0.09 -12.81 17.89
CA SER A 124 -1.31 -12.43 17.67
C SER A 124 -2.21 -13.67 17.52
N PRO A 125 -3.26 -13.83 18.35
CA PRO A 125 -4.03 -15.07 18.47
C PRO A 125 -4.87 -15.40 17.24
N ASN A 126 -5.28 -14.38 16.45
CA ASN A 126 -6.12 -14.56 15.26
C ASN A 126 -5.48 -14.08 13.96
N CYS A 127 -4.15 -14.06 13.92
CA CYS A 127 -3.38 -13.72 12.74
C CYS A 127 -2.75 -14.99 12.14
N LEU A 128 -2.97 -15.26 10.85
CA LEU A 128 -2.38 -16.40 10.14
C LEU A 128 -0.99 -16.09 9.59
N GLY A 129 -0.54 -14.83 9.60
CA GLY A 129 0.76 -14.46 9.05
C GLY A 129 0.92 -13.00 8.70
N GLY A 130 2.01 -12.68 7.99
CA GLY A 130 2.34 -11.33 7.55
C GLY A 130 2.37 -11.19 6.03
N TYR A 131 1.95 -10.03 5.52
CA TYR A 131 2.20 -9.55 4.17
C TYR A 131 3.21 -8.41 4.20
N LEU A 132 4.37 -8.59 3.55
CA LEU A 132 5.45 -7.60 3.50
C LEU A 132 5.66 -7.06 2.07
N GLN A 133 5.52 -5.75 1.92
CA GLN A 133 5.88 -4.99 0.72
C GLN A 133 7.12 -4.13 1.00
N THR A 134 8.13 -4.20 0.13
CA THR A 134 9.37 -3.41 0.26
C THR A 134 10.07 -3.23 -1.09
N ARG A 135 11.18 -2.48 -1.12
CA ARG A 135 12.02 -2.33 -2.32
C ARG A 135 12.74 -3.63 -2.68
N ARG A 136 13.27 -3.67 -3.90
CA ARG A 136 14.19 -4.74 -4.31
C ARG A 136 15.50 -4.69 -3.51
N ARG A 137 16.11 -5.87 -3.27
CA ARG A 137 17.36 -6.04 -2.52
C ARG A 137 17.31 -5.51 -1.07
N ASP A 138 16.16 -5.65 -0.44
CA ASP A 138 15.95 -5.32 0.97
C ASP A 138 16.41 -6.44 1.93
N GLY A 139 16.57 -7.68 1.44
CA GLY A 139 16.96 -8.84 2.26
C GLY A 139 15.79 -9.60 2.90
N LYS A 140 14.54 -9.28 2.51
CA LYS A 140 13.32 -9.90 3.03
C LYS A 140 13.30 -11.44 2.99
N THR A 141 13.69 -12.03 1.86
CA THR A 141 13.71 -13.49 1.66
C THR A 141 14.67 -14.14 2.65
N SER A 142 15.83 -13.54 2.85
CA SER A 142 16.85 -14.00 3.78
C SER A 142 16.40 -13.96 5.24
N ARG A 143 15.76 -12.86 5.66
CA ARG A 143 15.20 -12.75 7.02
C ARG A 143 14.15 -13.83 7.30
N PHE A 144 13.25 -14.08 6.36
CA PHE A 144 12.24 -15.13 6.51
C PHE A 144 12.81 -16.54 6.40
N ALA A 145 13.82 -16.77 5.56
CA ALA A 145 14.56 -18.03 5.54
C ALA A 145 15.24 -18.29 6.90
N SER A 146 15.85 -17.26 7.49
CA SER A 146 16.43 -17.34 8.83
C SER A 146 15.40 -17.64 9.91
N ILE A 147 14.20 -17.05 9.83
CA ILE A 147 13.09 -17.34 10.76
C ILE A 147 12.67 -18.81 10.64
N GLY A 148 12.53 -19.31 9.41
CA GLY A 148 12.16 -20.71 9.18
C GLY A 148 13.22 -21.71 9.62
N VAL A 149 14.50 -21.39 9.40
CA VAL A 149 15.64 -22.21 9.88
C VAL A 149 15.73 -22.18 11.41
N GLU A 150 15.52 -21.02 12.03
CA GLU A 150 15.45 -20.87 13.49
C GLU A 150 14.35 -21.78 14.06
N GLY A 151 13.14 -21.74 13.49
CA GLY A 151 12.03 -22.59 13.92
C GLY A 151 12.33 -24.08 13.71
N ALA A 152 12.83 -24.46 12.53
CA ALA A 152 13.09 -25.85 12.18
C ALA A 152 14.18 -26.50 13.05
N THR A 153 15.11 -25.71 13.57
CA THR A 153 16.24 -26.21 14.38
C THR A 153 15.99 -26.11 15.89
N ARG A 154 14.80 -25.67 16.30
CA ARG A 154 14.40 -25.54 17.72
C ARG A 154 13.10 -26.26 18.05
N ILE A 155 12.10 -26.18 17.18
CA ILE A 155 10.73 -26.61 17.46
C ILE A 155 10.50 -28.01 16.89
N ALA A 156 10.07 -28.95 17.73
CA ALA A 156 9.71 -30.29 17.28
C ALA A 156 8.54 -30.26 16.29
N PHE A 157 8.57 -31.12 15.28
CA PHE A 157 7.57 -31.23 14.21
C PHE A 157 7.41 -29.98 13.33
N PHE A 158 8.29 -28.99 13.43
CA PHE A 158 8.21 -27.78 12.63
C PHE A 158 8.41 -28.09 11.14
N ARG A 159 7.49 -27.62 10.31
CA ARG A 159 7.46 -27.87 8.87
C ARG A 159 7.52 -26.55 8.12
N PHE A 160 8.72 -26.22 7.64
CA PHE A 160 8.97 -25.03 6.84
C PHE A 160 8.76 -25.34 5.35
N GLY A 161 7.61 -24.94 4.81
CA GLY A 161 7.29 -25.05 3.38
C GLY A 161 7.65 -23.77 2.60
N ILE A 162 8.17 -23.94 1.39
CA ILE A 162 8.63 -22.83 0.54
C ILE A 162 7.97 -22.91 -0.84
N GLN A 163 7.39 -21.80 -1.30
CA GLN A 163 6.98 -21.56 -2.68
C GLN A 163 7.34 -20.12 -3.09
N SER A 164 7.43 -19.86 -4.40
CA SER A 164 7.76 -18.54 -4.94
C SER A 164 6.92 -18.23 -6.19
N LYS A 165 7.32 -17.25 -6.99
CA LYS A 165 6.66 -16.94 -8.28
C LYS A 165 6.72 -18.10 -9.29
N ASN A 166 7.76 -18.92 -9.19
CA ASN A 166 7.95 -20.11 -10.00
C ASN A 166 8.85 -21.10 -9.26
N GLU A 167 8.90 -22.32 -9.78
CA GLU A 167 9.67 -23.43 -9.21
C GLU A 167 11.17 -23.12 -9.09
N GLU A 168 11.77 -22.59 -10.16
CA GLU A 168 13.18 -22.21 -10.18
C GLU A 168 13.51 -21.18 -9.09
N SER A 169 12.63 -20.21 -8.86
CA SER A 169 12.86 -19.20 -7.81
C SER A 169 12.75 -19.81 -6.41
N ALA A 170 11.82 -20.75 -6.19
CA ALA A 170 11.70 -21.45 -4.92
C ALA A 170 12.96 -22.30 -4.62
N GLU A 171 13.46 -23.05 -5.62
CA GLU A 171 14.66 -23.86 -5.48
C GLU A 171 15.93 -23.00 -5.39
N GLU A 172 16.21 -22.21 -6.41
CA GLU A 172 17.52 -21.55 -6.60
C GLU A 172 17.65 -20.26 -5.80
N THR A 173 16.57 -19.49 -5.63
CA THR A 173 16.64 -18.18 -4.97
C THR A 173 16.36 -18.26 -3.48
N VAL A 174 15.41 -19.11 -3.05
CA VAL A 174 15.07 -19.23 -1.63
C VAL A 174 15.82 -20.39 -0.99
N TYR A 175 15.58 -21.62 -1.45
CA TYR A 175 16.10 -22.81 -0.78
C TYR A 175 17.64 -22.91 -0.85
N ARG A 176 18.24 -22.83 -2.04
CA ARG A 176 19.70 -22.98 -2.19
C ARG A 176 20.50 -21.78 -1.71
N LYS A 177 20.01 -20.56 -1.91
CA LYS A 177 20.78 -19.33 -1.61
C LYS A 177 20.55 -18.79 -0.20
N GLU A 178 19.38 -19.02 0.41
CA GLU A 178 19.06 -18.45 1.72
C GLU A 178 18.93 -19.51 2.81
N VAL A 179 18.35 -20.68 2.51
CA VAL A 179 18.15 -21.74 3.51
C VAL A 179 19.40 -22.59 3.72
N ILE A 180 19.99 -23.14 2.66
CA ILE A 180 21.18 -24.02 2.79
C ILE A 180 22.34 -23.30 3.52
N PRO A 181 22.72 -22.05 3.15
CA PRO A 181 23.81 -21.37 3.84
C PRO A 181 23.50 -21.07 5.31
N ALA A 182 22.24 -20.79 5.64
CA ALA A 182 21.80 -20.58 7.02
C ALA A 182 21.89 -21.87 7.85
N VAL A 183 21.56 -23.03 7.27
CA VAL A 183 21.71 -24.33 7.93
C VAL A 183 23.20 -24.71 8.04
N ASP A 184 23.99 -24.46 7.01
CA ASP A 184 25.44 -24.71 7.03
C ASP A 184 26.15 -23.87 8.10
N ALA A 185 25.73 -22.62 8.29
CA ALA A 185 26.27 -21.73 9.33
C ALA A 185 26.08 -22.29 10.76
N LEU A 186 25.05 -23.12 10.99
CA LEU A 186 24.84 -23.76 12.29
C LEU A 186 25.88 -24.83 12.62
N LYS A 187 26.65 -25.31 11.63
CA LYS A 187 27.79 -26.22 11.88
C LYS A 187 28.88 -25.55 12.72
N GLU A 188 28.96 -24.22 12.68
CA GLU A 188 29.86 -23.42 13.53
C GLU A 188 29.33 -23.30 14.98
N ALA A 189 28.10 -23.74 15.26
CA ALA A 189 27.43 -23.62 16.55
C ALA A 189 26.91 -24.99 17.04
N PRO A 190 27.80 -25.92 17.43
CA PRO A 190 27.43 -27.30 17.79
C PRO A 190 26.47 -27.40 18.98
N TRP A 191 26.35 -26.36 19.82
CA TRP A 191 25.36 -26.29 20.92
C TRP A 191 23.91 -26.10 20.45
N PHE A 192 23.70 -25.72 19.19
CA PHE A 192 22.38 -25.59 18.59
C PHE A 192 22.08 -26.62 17.50
N ALA A 193 23.12 -27.21 16.90
CA ALA A 193 22.98 -28.05 15.72
C ALA A 193 22.17 -29.33 16.03
N PRO A 194 20.93 -29.45 15.53
CA PRO A 194 20.17 -30.69 15.69
C PRO A 194 20.75 -31.80 14.80
N GLN A 195 20.42 -33.06 15.12
CA GLN A 195 20.78 -34.18 14.24
C GLN A 195 20.09 -34.02 12.88
N MET A 196 20.87 -34.17 11.81
CA MET A 196 20.37 -34.15 10.42
C MET A 196 20.30 -35.57 9.87
N ALA A 197 19.18 -35.91 9.23
CA ALA A 197 19.01 -37.16 8.50
C ALA A 197 19.31 -36.95 7.01
N GLY A 198 19.96 -37.92 6.37
CA GLY A 198 20.17 -37.93 4.92
C GLY A 198 21.49 -37.32 4.43
N SER A 199 21.46 -36.74 3.23
CA SER A 199 22.64 -36.23 2.52
C SER A 199 23.13 -34.89 3.07
N SER A 200 24.44 -34.63 2.96
CA SER A 200 25.07 -33.35 3.31
C SER A 200 24.68 -32.17 2.40
N ARG A 201 24.08 -32.45 1.23
CA ARG A 201 23.53 -31.45 0.29
C ARG A 201 22.18 -31.90 -0.26
N PRO A 202 21.10 -31.78 0.51
CA PRO A 202 19.80 -32.25 0.08
C PRO A 202 19.22 -31.40 -1.06
N LYS A 203 18.69 -32.06 -2.09
CA LYS A 203 18.12 -31.40 -3.27
C LYS A 203 16.74 -30.78 -3.00
N TYR A 204 15.89 -31.45 -2.22
CA TYR A 204 14.48 -31.09 -2.05
C TYR A 204 14.09 -30.76 -0.61
N GLU A 205 14.66 -31.46 0.37
CA GLU A 205 14.30 -31.27 1.77
C GLU A 205 15.47 -31.49 2.74
N ILE A 206 15.49 -30.69 3.80
CA ILE A 206 16.35 -30.86 4.97
C ILE A 206 15.50 -31.45 6.09
N VAL A 207 15.93 -32.58 6.66
CA VAL A 207 15.21 -33.25 7.76
C VAL A 207 16.09 -33.28 9.00
N PHE A 208 15.56 -32.77 10.11
CA PHE A 208 16.21 -32.79 11.41
C PHE A 208 15.60 -33.90 12.28
N ASP A 209 16.05 -35.13 12.04
CA ASP A 209 15.55 -36.32 12.75
C ASP A 209 16.68 -37.34 13.00
N THR A 210 16.38 -38.38 13.78
CA THR A 210 17.31 -39.48 14.06
C THR A 210 17.57 -40.32 12.78
N PRO A 211 18.83 -40.58 12.38
CA PRO A 211 19.14 -41.37 11.19
C PRO A 211 18.63 -42.83 11.27
N VAL A 212 18.09 -43.34 10.17
CA VAL A 212 17.44 -44.68 10.06
C VAL A 212 18.39 -45.87 10.34
N ASN A 213 19.71 -45.71 10.17
CA ASN A 213 20.69 -46.81 10.23
C ASN A 213 21.49 -46.87 11.54
N GLN A 214 20.84 -46.82 12.71
CA GLN A 214 21.52 -47.20 13.96
C GLN A 214 21.52 -48.73 14.14
N LYS A 215 22.67 -49.33 14.43
CA LYS A 215 22.80 -50.76 14.75
C LYS A 215 21.84 -51.13 15.89
N LYS A 216 21.14 -52.27 15.77
CA LYS A 216 20.24 -52.84 16.79
C LYS A 216 20.95 -52.87 18.15
N GLY A 217 20.49 -52.05 19.10
CA GLY A 217 21.06 -51.91 20.45
C GLY A 217 20.70 -50.62 21.20
N ALA A 218 20.12 -49.62 20.53
CA ALA A 218 19.89 -48.26 21.08
C ALA A 218 18.59 -48.09 21.90
N ALA A 219 18.09 -49.12 22.59
CA ALA A 219 16.83 -49.04 23.35
C ALA A 219 16.94 -48.18 24.64
N ASN A 220 18.16 -47.86 25.10
CA ASN A 220 18.42 -47.10 26.33
C ASN A 220 19.10 -45.74 26.07
N MET A 221 18.89 -45.12 24.91
CA MET A 221 19.43 -43.78 24.62
C MET A 221 18.66 -42.70 25.40
N PRO A 222 19.35 -41.78 26.11
CA PRO A 222 18.70 -40.65 26.80
C PRO A 222 17.99 -39.70 25.82
N ASP A 223 16.95 -38.97 26.27
CA ASP A 223 16.05 -38.14 25.43
C ASP A 223 16.76 -37.17 24.47
N ARG A 224 17.99 -36.74 24.81
CA ARG A 224 18.92 -35.97 23.97
C ARG A 224 19.30 -36.60 22.61
N VAL A 225 18.80 -37.79 22.29
CA VAL A 225 19.04 -38.51 21.03
C VAL A 225 17.78 -38.59 20.14
N LYS A 226 16.61 -38.14 20.64
CA LYS A 226 15.39 -38.04 19.82
C LYS A 226 15.50 -36.84 18.89
N GLY A 227 15.39 -37.08 17.58
CA GLY A 227 15.36 -36.03 16.57
C GLY A 227 14.15 -35.11 16.69
N LEU A 228 14.24 -33.91 16.12
CA LEU A 228 13.17 -32.90 16.18
C LEU A 228 11.95 -33.29 15.32
N LYS A 229 12.08 -34.23 14.38
CA LYS A 229 11.06 -34.56 13.38
C LYS A 229 10.59 -33.33 12.59
N SER A 230 11.43 -32.31 12.53
CA SER A 230 11.19 -31.08 11.78
C SER A 230 11.83 -31.18 10.39
N LYS A 231 11.31 -30.41 9.44
CA LYS A 231 11.84 -30.37 8.08
C LYS A 231 11.68 -29.02 7.42
N ILE A 232 12.58 -28.74 6.49
CA ILE A 232 12.53 -27.60 5.56
C ILE A 232 12.47 -28.14 4.15
N PHE A 233 11.50 -27.70 3.35
CA PHE A 233 11.30 -28.24 2.01
C PHE A 233 10.69 -27.20 1.08
N TRP A 234 10.94 -27.37 -0.22
CA TRP A 234 10.32 -26.57 -1.28
C TRP A 234 9.50 -27.48 -2.20
N LYS A 235 8.47 -26.92 -2.82
CA LYS A 235 7.65 -27.62 -3.82
C LYS A 235 7.40 -26.73 -5.04
N GLU A 236 6.87 -27.35 -6.10
CA GLU A 236 6.39 -26.66 -7.29
C GLU A 236 5.48 -25.49 -6.93
N SER A 237 5.63 -24.40 -7.67
CA SER A 237 4.82 -23.21 -7.45
C SER A 237 3.47 -23.36 -8.16
N THR A 238 2.51 -24.03 -7.51
CA THR A 238 1.08 -24.11 -7.88
C THR A 238 0.19 -23.73 -6.69
N GLU A 239 -1.13 -23.68 -6.86
CA GLU A 239 -2.07 -23.33 -5.77
C GLU A 239 -2.18 -24.42 -4.70
N THR A 240 -2.00 -25.69 -5.08
CA THR A 240 -2.31 -26.86 -4.25
C THR A 240 -1.11 -27.74 -3.93
N ALA A 241 0.10 -27.43 -4.42
CA ALA A 241 1.27 -28.30 -4.23
C ALA A 241 1.59 -28.59 -2.75
N LEU A 242 1.33 -27.63 -1.86
CA LEU A 242 1.54 -27.75 -0.42
C LEU A 242 0.31 -28.24 0.34
N ASP A 243 -0.80 -28.54 -0.33
CA ASP A 243 -2.03 -28.96 0.32
C ASP A 243 -1.84 -30.30 1.07
N GLY A 244 -2.26 -30.35 2.33
CA GLY A 244 -2.14 -31.53 3.18
C GLY A 244 -0.73 -31.88 3.71
N ASP A 245 0.30 -31.05 3.49
CA ASP A 245 1.67 -31.34 3.99
C ASP A 245 1.87 -31.06 5.49
N GLY A 246 0.88 -30.45 6.15
CA GLY A 246 0.95 -30.05 7.55
C GLY A 246 1.95 -28.93 7.80
N VAL A 247 2.00 -27.94 6.91
CA VAL A 247 2.95 -26.81 7.00
C VAL A 247 2.68 -25.99 8.27
N THR A 248 3.72 -25.72 9.07
CA THR A 248 3.62 -24.86 10.26
C THR A 248 4.25 -23.48 10.03
N PHE A 249 5.17 -23.37 9.07
CA PHE A 249 5.67 -22.09 8.61
C PHE A 249 5.77 -22.08 7.09
N PHE A 250 5.13 -21.11 6.46
CA PHE A 250 5.09 -21.02 5.00
C PHE A 250 5.75 -19.73 4.52
N LEU A 251 6.75 -19.83 3.65
CA LEU A 251 7.26 -18.68 2.91
C LEU A 251 6.71 -18.72 1.48
N ASN A 252 5.82 -17.76 1.21
CA ASN A 252 5.29 -17.45 -0.12
C ASN A 252 6.06 -16.22 -0.64
N ASP A 253 7.16 -16.43 -1.36
CA ASP A 253 8.00 -15.34 -1.85
C ASP A 253 7.49 -14.80 -3.20
N GLU A 254 7.72 -13.51 -3.44
CA GLU A 254 7.34 -12.81 -4.68
C GLU A 254 5.84 -12.92 -5.06
N VAL A 255 4.93 -12.88 -4.09
CA VAL A 255 3.48 -13.11 -4.31
C VAL A 255 2.81 -12.14 -5.26
N GLY A 256 3.36 -10.93 -5.40
CA GLY A 256 2.79 -9.88 -6.23
C GLY A 256 3.25 -9.91 -7.68
N LYS A 257 4.18 -10.80 -8.05
CA LYS A 257 4.71 -10.86 -9.41
C LYS A 257 3.82 -11.67 -10.34
N LYS A 258 3.95 -11.47 -11.65
CA LYS A 258 3.24 -12.25 -12.65
C LYS A 258 3.57 -13.75 -12.54
N GLN A 259 2.52 -14.55 -12.38
CA GLN A 259 2.58 -15.99 -12.08
C GLN A 259 1.59 -16.75 -12.97
N LYS A 260 1.83 -18.05 -13.20
CA LYS A 260 0.90 -18.92 -13.97
C LYS A 260 -0.34 -19.35 -13.18
N PHE A 261 -0.42 -18.96 -11.92
CA PHE A 261 -1.45 -19.33 -10.95
C PHE A 261 -1.77 -18.09 -10.10
N ASN A 262 -2.87 -18.13 -9.35
CA ASN A 262 -3.22 -17.05 -8.45
C ASN A 262 -2.55 -17.26 -7.08
N SER A 263 -1.63 -16.37 -6.72
CA SER A 263 -0.87 -16.44 -5.46
C SER A 263 -1.75 -16.20 -4.22
N TYR A 264 -2.84 -15.44 -4.35
CA TYR A 264 -3.83 -15.24 -3.28
C TYR A 264 -4.68 -16.51 -3.06
N ASN A 265 -5.02 -17.24 -4.12
CA ASN A 265 -5.68 -18.54 -4.01
C ASN A 265 -4.77 -19.58 -3.36
N ARG A 266 -3.49 -19.64 -3.75
CA ARG A 266 -2.49 -20.47 -3.06
C ARG A 266 -2.48 -20.18 -1.56
N TRP A 267 -2.38 -18.90 -1.19
CA TRP A 267 -2.39 -18.51 0.21
C TRP A 267 -3.67 -19.02 0.92
N SER A 268 -4.82 -18.89 0.27
CA SER A 268 -6.12 -19.36 0.79
C SER A 268 -6.20 -20.89 0.92
N VAL A 269 -5.44 -21.66 0.14
CA VAL A 269 -5.34 -23.12 0.26
C VAL A 269 -4.39 -23.50 1.40
N VAL A 270 -3.16 -23.00 1.36
CA VAL A 270 -2.10 -23.39 2.33
C VAL A 270 -2.46 -22.96 3.75
N SER A 271 -3.03 -21.77 3.92
CA SER A 271 -3.36 -21.22 5.24
C SER A 271 -4.42 -22.03 6.01
N LYS A 272 -5.25 -22.84 5.34
CA LYS A 272 -6.21 -23.75 5.99
C LYS A 272 -5.52 -24.78 6.89
N GLN A 273 -4.28 -25.13 6.60
CA GLN A 273 -3.52 -26.08 7.41
C GLN A 273 -3.03 -25.50 8.73
N PHE A 274 -3.09 -24.18 8.90
CA PHE A 274 -2.61 -23.52 10.12
C PHE A 274 -3.62 -23.58 11.25
N GLU A 275 -4.85 -24.00 10.99
CA GLU A 275 -5.93 -24.03 11.98
C GLU A 275 -6.79 -25.31 11.81
N PRO A 276 -6.20 -26.51 11.99
CA PRO A 276 -6.91 -27.76 11.76
C PRO A 276 -8.08 -27.98 12.75
N ASP A 277 -7.92 -27.53 13.99
CA ASP A 277 -8.89 -27.74 15.09
C ASP A 277 -9.33 -26.42 15.76
N GLY A 278 -9.24 -25.29 15.05
CA GLY A 278 -9.61 -23.95 15.58
C GLY A 278 -8.50 -23.24 16.36
N GLU A 279 -7.37 -23.89 16.64
CA GLU A 279 -6.17 -23.25 17.17
C GLU A 279 -5.14 -22.99 16.07
N ILE A 280 -4.58 -21.77 16.03
CA ILE A 280 -3.54 -21.42 15.06
C ILE A 280 -2.21 -22.08 15.46
N VAL A 281 -1.82 -23.12 14.71
CA VAL A 281 -0.56 -23.88 14.87
C VAL A 281 0.50 -23.50 13.83
N GLY A 282 0.17 -22.64 12.86
CA GLY A 282 1.08 -22.24 11.80
C GLY A 282 1.00 -20.77 11.40
N LYS A 283 2.05 -20.27 10.74
CA LYS A 283 2.14 -18.86 10.29
C LYS A 283 2.71 -18.76 8.87
N GLY A 284 2.20 -17.81 8.09
CA GLY A 284 2.65 -17.52 6.73
C GLY A 284 3.41 -16.22 6.60
N ALA A 285 4.45 -16.21 5.78
CA ALA A 285 5.16 -15.03 5.32
C ALA A 285 4.89 -14.85 3.82
N ASN A 286 4.07 -13.86 3.47
CA ASN A 286 3.79 -13.49 2.09
C ASN A 286 4.59 -12.22 1.78
N THR A 287 5.44 -12.26 0.77
CA THR A 287 6.34 -11.12 0.51
C THR A 287 6.37 -10.76 -0.96
N THR A 288 6.56 -9.48 -1.27
CA THR A 288 6.79 -9.04 -2.65
C THR A 288 7.58 -7.73 -2.69
N THR A 289 7.95 -7.31 -3.91
CA THR A 289 8.65 -6.06 -4.19
C THR A 289 7.87 -5.20 -5.18
N SER A 290 8.10 -3.89 -5.15
CA SER A 290 7.31 -2.91 -5.93
C SER A 290 7.79 -2.66 -7.39
N ASP A 291 8.63 -3.55 -7.93
CA ASP A 291 9.36 -3.35 -9.21
C ASP A 291 8.64 -3.94 -10.43
N GLU A 292 7.38 -4.35 -10.29
CA GLU A 292 6.60 -4.91 -11.41
C GLU A 292 6.13 -3.79 -12.32
N ASP A 293 5.99 -4.04 -13.62
CA ASP A 293 5.58 -3.07 -14.65
C ASP A 293 4.22 -3.38 -15.30
N ASP A 294 3.52 -4.41 -14.82
CA ASP A 294 2.20 -4.81 -15.30
C ASP A 294 1.09 -4.58 -14.26
N ASP A 295 -0.10 -4.22 -14.76
CA ASP A 295 -1.26 -3.90 -13.93
C ASP A 295 -1.81 -5.10 -13.15
N ASP A 296 -1.62 -6.34 -13.65
CA ASP A 296 -2.10 -7.54 -12.97
C ASP A 296 -1.29 -7.78 -11.69
N SER A 297 0.03 -7.63 -11.76
CA SER A 297 0.92 -7.68 -10.60
C SER A 297 0.61 -6.59 -9.57
N VAL A 298 0.34 -5.35 -10.02
CA VAL A 298 -0.08 -4.26 -9.13
C VAL A 298 -1.41 -4.58 -8.46
N GLY A 299 -2.38 -5.10 -9.24
CA GLY A 299 -3.68 -5.53 -8.74
C GLY A 299 -3.56 -6.63 -7.68
N MET A 300 -2.67 -7.60 -7.88
CA MET A 300 -2.38 -8.65 -6.91
C MET A 300 -1.77 -8.09 -5.62
N CYS A 301 -0.79 -7.19 -5.72
CA CYS A 301 -0.22 -6.50 -4.55
C CYS A 301 -1.29 -5.72 -3.78
N ALA A 302 -2.15 -4.98 -4.49
CA ALA A 302 -3.25 -4.24 -3.90
C ALA A 302 -4.27 -5.15 -3.21
N GLN A 303 -4.56 -6.33 -3.78
CA GLN A 303 -5.44 -7.33 -3.19
C GLN A 303 -4.89 -7.82 -1.84
N PHE A 304 -3.62 -8.25 -1.81
CA PHE A 304 -2.97 -8.62 -0.54
C PHE A 304 -2.98 -7.44 0.44
N TRP A 305 -2.52 -6.25 0.01
CA TRP A 305 -2.44 -5.08 0.88
C TRP A 305 -3.77 -4.69 1.53
N ASN A 306 -4.84 -4.64 0.75
CA ASN A 306 -6.16 -4.21 1.23
C ASN A 306 -6.80 -5.29 2.11
N ASN A 307 -6.69 -6.57 1.73
CA ASN A 307 -7.28 -7.67 2.49
C ASN A 307 -6.47 -8.03 3.75
N SER A 308 -5.26 -7.49 3.91
CA SER A 308 -4.40 -7.65 5.09
C SER A 308 -4.44 -6.44 6.03
N ASN A 309 -5.40 -5.53 5.87
CA ASN A 309 -5.50 -4.31 6.68
C ASN A 309 -6.01 -4.59 8.10
N GLN A 310 -5.07 -4.74 9.05
CA GLN A 310 -5.37 -4.96 10.47
C GLN A 310 -6.00 -3.74 11.16
N THR A 311 -5.86 -2.53 10.61
CA THR A 311 -6.45 -1.31 11.22
C THR A 311 -7.97 -1.33 11.21
N LEU A 312 -8.58 -2.14 10.34
CA LEU A 312 -10.03 -2.36 10.29
C LEU A 312 -10.57 -3.18 11.47
N ILE A 313 -9.70 -3.90 12.18
CA ILE A 313 -10.04 -4.64 13.40
C ILE A 313 -9.96 -3.72 14.61
N GLY A 314 -8.80 -3.07 14.78
CA GLY A 314 -8.49 -2.26 15.94
C GLY A 314 -6.99 -1.98 16.03
N PRO A 315 -6.53 -1.27 17.08
CA PRO A 315 -5.12 -1.00 17.30
C PRO A 315 -4.30 -2.29 17.28
N ASN A 316 -3.22 -2.30 16.48
CA ASN A 316 -2.37 -3.47 16.26
C ASN A 316 -3.11 -4.75 15.79
N GLY A 317 -4.35 -4.64 15.28
CA GLY A 317 -5.14 -5.78 14.84
C GLY A 317 -5.83 -6.57 15.95
N TYR A 318 -6.12 -5.94 17.09
CA TYR A 318 -6.86 -6.56 18.20
C TYR A 318 -8.15 -5.81 18.53
N ASP A 319 -9.25 -6.57 18.65
CA ASP A 319 -10.53 -6.08 19.17
C ASP A 319 -10.90 -6.87 20.44
N PRO A 320 -10.94 -6.24 21.63
CA PRO A 320 -11.31 -6.92 22.87
C PRO A 320 -12.75 -7.42 22.88
N LYS A 321 -13.65 -6.86 22.07
CA LYS A 321 -15.05 -7.27 21.98
C LYS A 321 -15.25 -8.44 21.03
N ASN A 322 -14.36 -8.60 20.05
CA ASN A 322 -14.39 -9.69 19.10
C ASN A 322 -12.98 -10.29 18.94
N PRO A 323 -12.50 -11.06 19.92
CA PRO A 323 -11.12 -11.54 19.91
C PRO A 323 -10.82 -12.48 18.74
N LEU A 324 -11.85 -13.07 18.12
CA LEU A 324 -11.76 -13.99 16.98
C LEU A 324 -11.79 -13.30 15.60
N ILE A 325 -12.00 -11.99 15.56
CA ILE A 325 -12.04 -11.26 14.29
C ILE A 325 -10.68 -11.32 13.58
N ARG A 326 -10.73 -11.37 12.25
CA ARG A 326 -9.56 -11.55 11.39
C ARG A 326 -9.71 -10.67 10.13
N THR A 327 -8.58 -10.28 9.55
CA THR A 327 -8.56 -9.60 8.25
C THR A 327 -9.06 -10.55 7.16
N ALA A 328 -9.54 -10.03 6.03
CA ALA A 328 -10.11 -10.86 4.96
C ALA A 328 -9.11 -11.92 4.42
N SER A 329 -7.81 -11.59 4.44
CA SER A 329 -6.72 -12.52 4.09
C SER A 329 -6.21 -13.35 5.28
N GLY A 330 -6.54 -12.98 6.51
CA GLY A 330 -5.89 -13.51 7.71
C GLY A 330 -4.48 -13.02 7.96
N LEU A 331 -3.95 -12.14 7.11
CA LEU A 331 -2.62 -11.58 7.24
C LEU A 331 -2.66 -10.18 7.83
N PHE A 332 -1.56 -9.80 8.45
CA PHE A 332 -1.23 -8.44 8.88
C PHE A 332 -0.23 -7.81 7.91
N ARG A 333 -0.43 -6.54 7.51
CA ARG A 333 0.41 -5.91 6.47
C ARG A 333 1.53 -5.05 7.05
N LEU A 334 2.67 -5.02 6.37
CA LEU A 334 3.72 -4.05 6.62
C LEU A 334 4.29 -3.55 5.29
N PHE A 335 4.39 -2.23 5.16
CA PHE A 335 5.14 -1.58 4.10
C PHE A 335 6.41 -0.97 4.67
N ILE A 336 7.53 -1.20 3.97
CA ILE A 336 8.83 -0.62 4.32
C ILE A 336 9.26 0.31 3.17
N PRO A 337 9.45 1.61 3.46
CA PRO A 337 9.98 2.56 2.48
C PRO A 337 11.39 2.20 2.00
N ALA A 338 11.67 2.51 0.72
CA ALA A 338 12.93 2.16 0.07
C ALA A 338 14.18 2.73 0.75
N TYR A 339 14.07 3.90 1.38
CA TYR A 339 15.20 4.54 2.05
C TYR A 339 15.54 3.91 3.41
N GLU A 340 14.60 3.20 4.04
CA GLU A 340 14.86 2.53 5.31
C GLU A 340 15.85 1.38 5.11
N GLY A 341 16.85 1.30 5.99
CA GLY A 341 17.91 0.31 5.95
C GLY A 341 18.86 0.41 4.75
N PHE A 342 18.75 1.43 3.88
CA PHE A 342 19.58 1.54 2.68
C PHE A 342 21.02 1.98 3.00
N LYS A 343 21.17 3.15 3.65
CA LYS A 343 22.45 3.64 4.17
C LYS A 343 22.32 3.93 5.65
N VAL A 344 23.06 3.18 6.45
CA VAL A 344 23.03 3.27 7.90
C VAL A 344 24.34 3.82 8.47
N ASP A 345 24.26 4.45 9.63
CA ASP A 345 25.43 4.85 10.43
C ASP A 345 26.04 3.66 11.20
N GLU A 346 27.07 3.91 12.01
CA GLU A 346 27.72 2.87 12.82
C GLU A 346 26.83 2.26 13.90
N TYR A 347 25.68 2.89 14.20
CA TYR A 347 24.66 2.43 15.14
C TYR A 347 23.53 1.69 14.42
N GLY A 348 23.63 1.50 13.11
CA GLY A 348 22.62 0.84 12.27
C GLY A 348 21.39 1.71 11.99
N ARG A 349 21.42 3.01 12.27
CA ARG A 349 20.30 3.95 12.06
C ARG A 349 20.37 4.56 10.66
N ASP A 350 19.22 4.86 10.08
CA ASP A 350 19.14 5.46 8.75
C ASP A 350 19.79 6.84 8.69
N THR A 351 20.57 7.06 7.65
CA THR A 351 21.24 8.35 7.38
C THR A 351 20.43 9.20 6.40
N ALA A 352 20.52 10.52 6.53
CA ALA A 352 19.92 11.45 5.56
C ALA A 352 20.42 11.19 4.12
N ALA A 353 21.68 10.77 3.98
CA ALA A 353 22.29 10.39 2.71
C ALA A 353 21.62 9.19 2.02
N GLY A 354 20.93 8.33 2.77
CA GLY A 354 20.16 7.21 2.24
C GLY A 354 18.92 7.69 1.49
N LYS A 355 18.09 8.51 2.14
CA LYS A 355 16.90 9.12 1.51
C LYS A 355 17.29 10.05 0.35
N GLU A 356 18.34 10.84 0.53
CA GLU A 356 18.83 11.77 -0.49
C GLU A 356 19.34 11.07 -1.75
N HIS A 357 19.87 9.84 -1.66
CA HIS A 357 20.25 9.05 -2.84
C HIS A 357 19.07 8.82 -3.79
N PHE A 358 17.93 8.40 -3.23
CA PHE A 358 16.72 8.16 -4.02
C PHE A 358 16.10 9.47 -4.51
N LEU A 359 16.10 10.52 -3.70
CA LEU A 359 15.62 11.84 -4.11
C LEU A 359 16.45 12.42 -5.26
N ALA A 360 17.78 12.29 -5.22
CA ALA A 360 18.67 12.70 -6.30
C ALA A 360 18.39 11.92 -7.59
N ARG A 361 18.12 10.61 -7.48
CA ARG A 361 17.74 9.80 -8.63
C ARG A 361 16.40 10.26 -9.22
N ARG A 362 15.39 10.51 -8.38
CA ARG A 362 14.10 11.08 -8.79
C ARG A 362 14.28 12.43 -9.50
N ARG A 363 15.10 13.33 -8.95
CA ARG A 363 15.42 14.63 -9.60
C ARG A 363 16.10 14.46 -10.96
N SER A 364 16.97 13.46 -11.11
CA SER A 364 17.67 13.21 -12.38
C SER A 364 16.75 12.77 -13.52
N VAL A 365 15.62 12.15 -13.20
CA VAL A 365 14.59 11.70 -14.17
C VAL A 365 13.32 12.54 -14.08
N ALA A 366 13.34 13.67 -13.38
CA ALA A 366 12.12 14.47 -13.11
C ALA A 366 11.48 15.04 -14.38
N HIS A 367 12.26 15.19 -15.45
CA HIS A 367 11.82 15.63 -16.77
C HIS A 367 11.11 14.52 -17.57
N ASP A 368 11.24 13.26 -17.14
CA ASP A 368 10.58 12.11 -17.77
C ASP A 368 9.55 11.51 -16.78
N PRO A 369 8.25 11.82 -16.95
CA PRO A 369 7.17 11.35 -16.08
C PRO A 369 7.13 9.82 -15.95
N ILE A 370 7.41 9.12 -17.05
CA ILE A 370 7.33 7.66 -17.15
C ILE A 370 8.48 7.05 -16.34
N LEU A 371 9.70 7.53 -16.56
CA LEU A 371 10.87 7.09 -15.81
C LEU A 371 10.78 7.48 -14.33
N LEU A 372 10.23 8.66 -14.02
CA LEU A 372 10.02 9.08 -12.65
C LEU A 372 9.02 8.16 -11.93
N LEU A 373 7.90 7.80 -12.57
CA LEU A 373 6.94 6.88 -11.96
C LEU A 373 7.55 5.50 -11.78
N LYS A 374 8.30 5.01 -12.78
CA LYS A 374 9.04 3.75 -12.69
C LYS A 374 10.05 3.75 -11.53
N GLU A 375 10.80 4.84 -11.35
CA GLU A 375 11.75 5.00 -10.25
C GLU A 375 11.04 5.03 -8.89
N LYS A 376 9.92 5.76 -8.78
CA LYS A 376 9.10 5.79 -7.56
C LYS A 376 8.52 4.42 -7.22
N ARG A 377 8.02 3.68 -8.22
CA ARG A 377 7.51 2.33 -8.03
C ARG A 377 8.59 1.37 -7.57
N ALA A 378 9.73 1.34 -8.26
CA ALA A 378 10.85 0.47 -7.91
C ALA A 378 11.43 0.78 -6.52
N ASN A 379 11.46 2.07 -6.15
CA ASN A 379 11.98 2.58 -4.89
C ASN A 379 10.94 3.46 -4.15
N PRO A 380 9.87 2.84 -3.62
CA PRO A 380 8.72 3.57 -3.10
C PRO A 380 8.98 4.09 -1.69
N PHE A 381 8.54 5.31 -1.43
CA PHE A 381 8.56 5.93 -0.10
C PHE A 381 7.23 5.73 0.63
N THR A 382 6.16 5.49 -0.12
CA THR A 382 4.82 5.19 0.40
C THR A 382 4.22 3.98 -0.31
N ILE A 383 3.17 3.40 0.25
CA ILE A 383 2.49 2.28 -0.39
C ILE A 383 1.78 2.70 -1.68
N GLU A 384 1.30 3.94 -1.78
CA GLU A 384 0.66 4.47 -2.98
C GLU A 384 1.64 4.51 -4.15
N GLU A 385 2.91 4.89 -3.91
CA GLU A 385 3.96 4.81 -4.93
C GLU A 385 4.21 3.36 -5.35
N ALA A 386 4.20 2.41 -4.41
CA ALA A 386 4.39 0.99 -4.70
C ALA A 386 3.24 0.37 -5.51
N LEU A 387 2.01 0.84 -5.29
CA LEU A 387 0.79 0.35 -5.94
C LEU A 387 0.33 1.24 -7.11
N SER A 388 1.19 2.15 -7.56
CA SER A 388 0.88 2.99 -8.71
C SER A 388 0.87 2.16 -10.02
N PRO A 389 -0.13 2.34 -10.91
CA PRO A 389 -0.23 1.59 -12.16
C PRO A 389 0.83 2.00 -13.21
N SER A 390 1.01 1.27 -14.32
CA SER A 390 2.07 1.56 -15.31
C SER A 390 1.64 2.56 -16.39
N VAL A 391 2.52 3.51 -16.75
CA VAL A 391 2.22 4.51 -17.79
C VAL A 391 2.30 3.86 -19.18
N LYS A 392 1.28 4.09 -20.01
CA LYS A 392 1.23 3.68 -21.43
C LYS A 392 1.76 4.81 -22.33
N VAL A 393 2.34 4.44 -23.47
CA VAL A 393 2.99 5.38 -24.42
C VAL A 393 1.98 6.33 -25.10
N ASP A 394 0.72 5.93 -25.26
CA ASP A 394 -0.32 6.68 -25.99
C ASP A 394 -1.18 7.57 -25.07
N CYS A 395 -0.55 8.42 -24.26
CA CYS A 395 -1.26 9.32 -23.35
C CYS A 395 -2.05 10.39 -24.12
N VAL A 396 -3.33 10.59 -23.80
CA VAL A 396 -4.17 11.61 -24.46
C VAL A 396 -3.87 13.04 -24.03
N VAL A 397 -3.24 13.23 -22.87
CA VAL A 397 -2.86 14.54 -22.35
C VAL A 397 -1.36 14.76 -22.45
N ASN A 398 -0.90 16.00 -22.29
CA ASN A 398 0.53 16.30 -22.21
C ASN A 398 1.13 15.62 -20.96
N ALA A 399 1.84 14.51 -21.19
CA ALA A 399 2.44 13.71 -20.13
C ALA A 399 3.51 14.49 -19.36
N GLU A 400 4.25 15.40 -20.00
CA GLU A 400 5.27 16.24 -19.38
C GLU A 400 4.63 17.15 -18.31
N HIS A 401 3.51 17.81 -18.63
CA HIS A 401 2.78 18.65 -17.68
C HIS A 401 2.33 17.87 -16.44
N VAL A 402 1.72 16.71 -16.65
CA VAL A 402 1.27 15.85 -15.56
C VAL A 402 2.46 15.33 -14.75
N GLY A 403 3.55 14.94 -15.40
CA GLY A 403 4.76 14.48 -14.73
C GLY A 403 5.44 15.55 -13.88
N HIS A 404 5.46 16.81 -14.33
CA HIS A 404 5.98 17.93 -13.54
C HIS A 404 5.20 18.09 -12.24
N VAL A 405 3.86 18.06 -12.29
CA VAL A 405 3.03 18.09 -11.06
C VAL A 405 3.26 16.87 -10.19
N LEU A 406 3.25 15.66 -10.76
CA LEU A 406 3.55 14.44 -10.00
C LEU A 406 4.94 14.47 -9.36
N SER A 407 5.91 15.10 -10.01
CA SER A 407 7.26 15.30 -9.49
C SER A 407 7.26 16.25 -8.31
N HIS A 408 6.61 17.41 -8.45
CA HIS A 408 6.47 18.37 -7.37
C HIS A 408 5.76 17.76 -6.16
N LEU A 409 4.58 17.16 -6.36
CA LEU A 409 3.79 16.58 -5.29
C LEU A 409 4.57 15.53 -4.49
N ALA A 410 5.43 14.75 -5.14
CA ALA A 410 6.24 13.74 -4.46
C ALA A 410 7.49 14.27 -3.76
N GLN A 411 7.85 15.54 -3.97
CA GLN A 411 8.90 16.23 -3.20
C GLN A 411 8.36 16.83 -1.90
N LEU A 412 7.03 16.91 -1.75
CA LEU A 412 6.40 17.39 -0.53
C LEU A 412 6.54 16.36 0.59
N ASP A 413 6.85 16.81 1.81
CA ASP A 413 6.94 15.94 2.98
C ASP A 413 5.58 15.37 3.41
N GLN A 414 4.49 16.02 2.99
CA GLN A 414 3.11 15.61 3.23
C GLN A 414 2.28 15.87 1.97
N PRO A 415 1.27 15.04 1.67
CA PRO A 415 0.33 15.34 0.60
C PRO A 415 -0.39 16.67 0.88
N ILE A 416 -0.82 17.35 -0.17
CA ILE A 416 -1.63 18.58 -0.04
C ILE A 416 -3.03 18.24 0.52
N TYR A 417 -3.56 17.07 0.19
CA TYR A 417 -4.85 16.59 0.71
C TYR A 417 -4.76 15.94 2.08
N ARG A 418 -5.91 15.87 2.75
CA ARG A 418 -6.16 15.06 3.96
C ARG A 418 -7.36 14.16 3.73
N ARG A 419 -7.47 13.10 4.53
CA ARG A 419 -8.60 12.17 4.46
C ARG A 419 -9.70 12.61 5.43
N TYR A 420 -10.93 12.63 4.94
CA TYR A 420 -12.11 13.04 5.68
C TYR A 420 -13.23 12.01 5.62
N ARG A 421 -14.03 12.02 6.67
CA ARG A 421 -15.36 11.43 6.71
C ARG A 421 -16.40 12.54 6.73
N LEU A 422 -17.43 12.42 5.88
CA LEU A 422 -18.58 13.31 5.88
C LEU A 422 -19.75 12.64 6.60
N ASP A 423 -20.38 13.34 7.53
CA ASP A 423 -21.56 12.85 8.25
C ASP A 423 -22.60 13.94 8.45
N TRP A 424 -23.86 13.51 8.48
CA TRP A 424 -24.97 14.37 8.88
C TRP A 424 -24.80 14.81 10.34
N THR A 425 -25.16 16.05 10.63
CA THR A 425 -25.17 16.57 12.00
C THR A 425 -26.42 16.19 12.78
N ASP A 426 -27.47 15.78 12.07
CA ASP A 426 -28.79 15.52 12.60
C ASP A 426 -29.53 14.46 11.77
N GLU A 427 -30.51 13.80 12.38
CA GLU A 427 -31.36 12.79 11.72
C GLU A 427 -32.23 13.39 10.61
N SER A 428 -32.55 14.69 10.70
CA SER A 428 -33.28 15.41 9.66
C SER A 428 -32.44 15.69 8.41
N LYS A 429 -31.16 15.29 8.40
CA LYS A 429 -30.22 15.43 7.28
C LYS A 429 -30.19 16.86 6.71
N THR A 430 -30.14 17.86 7.59
CA THR A 430 -30.15 19.27 7.17
C THR A 430 -28.76 19.83 6.92
N LYS A 431 -27.76 19.36 7.69
CA LYS A 431 -26.38 19.83 7.59
C LYS A 431 -25.40 18.65 7.67
N VAL A 432 -24.29 18.78 6.94
CA VAL A 432 -23.17 17.84 6.89
C VAL A 432 -21.94 18.49 7.53
N LYS A 433 -21.15 17.70 8.25
CA LYS A 433 -19.83 18.08 8.76
C LYS A 433 -18.74 17.20 8.16
N ALA A 434 -17.56 17.78 7.99
CA ALA A 434 -16.35 17.05 7.66
C ALA A 434 -15.54 16.79 8.94
N MET A 435 -15.10 15.54 9.13
CA MET A 435 -14.22 15.14 10.21
C MET A 435 -12.97 14.52 9.60
N GLN A 436 -11.80 15.05 9.95
CA GLN A 436 -10.55 14.47 9.48
C GLN A 436 -10.38 13.08 10.11
N ASP A 437 -10.10 12.10 9.26
CA ASP A 437 -9.94 10.69 9.64
C ASP A 437 -8.94 10.04 8.69
N GLU A 438 -7.68 10.00 9.09
CA GLU A 438 -6.60 9.44 8.27
C GLU A 438 -6.67 7.91 8.10
N VAL A 439 -7.51 7.23 8.89
CA VAL A 439 -7.63 5.76 8.87
C VAL A 439 -8.84 5.35 8.03
N ALA A 440 -10.03 5.84 8.38
CA ALA A 440 -11.30 5.43 7.79
C ALA A 440 -11.93 6.49 6.85
N GLY A 441 -11.31 7.68 6.71
CA GLY A 441 -11.79 8.71 5.79
C GLY A 441 -11.72 8.26 4.33
N ARG A 442 -12.86 8.36 3.63
CA ARG A 442 -12.99 7.97 2.20
C ARG A 442 -12.83 9.15 1.24
N PHE A 443 -12.99 10.37 1.73
CA PHE A 443 -12.88 11.59 0.94
C PHE A 443 -11.47 12.17 1.04
N TYR A 444 -10.82 12.35 -0.09
CA TYR A 444 -9.53 13.01 -0.18
C TYR A 444 -9.82 14.47 -0.51
N ILE A 445 -9.65 15.37 0.45
CA ILE A 445 -9.99 16.79 0.31
C ILE A 445 -8.72 17.61 0.45
N SER A 446 -8.42 18.43 -0.56
CA SER A 446 -7.24 19.32 -0.56
C SER A 446 -7.53 20.69 0.05
N TRP A 447 -8.78 21.11 0.04
CA TRP A 447 -9.20 22.39 0.58
C TRP A 447 -10.62 22.37 1.14
N LEU A 448 -10.79 22.95 2.32
CA LEU A 448 -12.08 23.26 2.90
C LEU A 448 -12.30 24.78 2.80
N PRO A 449 -13.33 25.24 2.08
CA PRO A 449 -13.64 26.67 1.99
C PRO A 449 -14.13 27.22 3.34
N PRO A 450 -14.25 28.54 3.49
CA PRO A 450 -14.84 29.15 4.68
C PRO A 450 -16.19 28.56 5.04
N ASP A 451 -16.49 28.45 6.34
CA ASP A 451 -17.73 27.84 6.85
C ASP A 451 -19.01 28.45 6.25
N SER A 452 -18.97 29.75 5.91
CA SER A 452 -20.07 30.46 5.25
C SER A 452 -20.41 29.92 3.86
N TRP A 453 -19.49 29.20 3.21
CA TRP A 453 -19.72 28.58 1.91
C TRP A 453 -20.17 27.13 2.04
N LEU A 454 -20.05 26.51 3.20
CA LEU A 454 -20.45 25.13 3.38
C LEU A 454 -21.95 25.02 3.66
N ASN A 455 -22.55 23.90 3.25
CA ASN A 455 -23.97 23.57 3.41
C ASN A 455 -24.93 24.62 2.83
N GLN A 456 -24.50 25.32 1.76
CA GLN A 456 -25.33 26.31 1.07
C GLN A 456 -26.34 25.62 0.16
N VAL A 457 -27.45 25.19 0.77
CA VAL A 457 -28.58 24.53 0.11
C VAL A 457 -29.90 25.14 0.57
N GLU A 458 -30.90 25.10 -0.30
CA GLU A 458 -32.23 25.65 -0.05
C GLU A 458 -33.30 24.57 -0.13
N ALA A 459 -34.19 24.51 0.87
CA ALA A 459 -35.40 23.69 0.83
C ALA A 459 -36.49 24.41 0.02
N THR A 460 -36.89 23.85 -1.11
CA THR A 460 -37.82 24.47 -2.07
C THR A 460 -39.25 23.91 -2.01
N GLY A 461 -39.49 22.96 -1.12
CA GLY A 461 -40.79 22.32 -0.91
C GLY A 461 -40.67 20.84 -0.57
N ARG A 462 -41.75 20.08 -0.79
CA ARG A 462 -41.82 18.63 -0.57
C ARG A 462 -42.27 17.89 -1.82
N ILE A 463 -41.91 16.61 -1.91
CA ILE A 463 -42.32 15.70 -2.99
C ILE A 463 -42.54 14.30 -2.45
N LYS A 464 -43.57 13.62 -2.96
CA LYS A 464 -43.81 12.21 -2.66
C LYS A 464 -43.00 11.32 -3.61
N THR A 465 -42.17 10.46 -3.05
CA THR A 465 -41.29 9.53 -3.78
C THR A 465 -41.42 8.12 -3.21
N LYS A 466 -40.58 7.18 -3.68
CA LYS A 466 -40.48 5.83 -3.10
C LYS A 466 -40.04 5.82 -1.62
N TYR A 467 -39.50 6.94 -1.12
CA TYR A 467 -39.07 7.12 0.27
C TYR A 467 -40.11 7.86 1.13
N GLY A 468 -41.33 8.04 0.64
CA GLY A 468 -42.36 8.83 1.31
C GLY A 468 -42.31 10.31 0.90
N GLU A 469 -42.70 11.20 1.79
CA GLU A 469 -42.65 12.64 1.54
C GLU A 469 -41.29 13.20 1.94
N VAL A 470 -40.49 13.59 0.94
CA VAL A 470 -39.12 14.10 1.12
C VAL A 470 -39.02 15.59 0.81
N VAL A 471 -38.05 16.27 1.39
CA VAL A 471 -37.74 17.68 1.10
C VAL A 471 -37.05 17.80 -0.26
N LYS A 472 -37.46 18.79 -1.06
CA LYS A 472 -36.74 19.17 -2.28
C LYS A 472 -35.61 20.12 -1.94
N TRP A 473 -34.38 19.71 -2.22
CA TRP A 473 -33.20 20.52 -2.01
C TRP A 473 -32.72 21.16 -3.33
N LYS A 474 -32.14 22.35 -3.23
CA LYS A 474 -31.50 23.07 -4.33
C LYS A 474 -30.11 23.55 -3.92
N PRO A 475 -29.07 23.38 -4.76
CA PRO A 475 -27.73 23.87 -4.47
C PRO A 475 -27.64 25.39 -4.67
N LEU A 476 -26.90 26.09 -3.80
CA LEU A 476 -26.68 27.54 -3.91
C LEU A 476 -25.25 27.92 -4.36
N ASN A 477 -24.30 26.98 -4.34
CA ASN A 477 -22.90 27.22 -4.76
C ASN A 477 -22.55 26.66 -6.14
N THR A 478 -23.53 26.48 -7.04
CA THR A 478 -23.25 25.99 -8.40
C THR A 478 -22.36 26.94 -9.22
N HIS A 479 -22.25 28.20 -8.81
CA HIS A 479 -21.32 29.18 -9.39
C HIS A 479 -19.86 28.97 -8.92
N ARG A 480 -19.64 28.39 -7.73
CA ARG A 480 -18.31 28.14 -7.14
C ARG A 480 -17.82 26.72 -7.36
N PHE A 481 -18.71 25.75 -7.35
CA PHE A 481 -18.36 24.33 -7.35
C PHE A 481 -19.14 23.55 -8.40
N GLY A 482 -18.53 22.49 -8.92
CA GLY A 482 -19.19 21.48 -9.75
C GLY A 482 -18.53 20.12 -9.56
N SER A 483 -19.29 19.06 -9.79
CA SER A 483 -18.83 17.69 -9.53
C SER A 483 -19.28 16.71 -10.60
N GLY A 484 -18.60 15.58 -10.68
CA GLY A 484 -18.89 14.50 -11.62
C GLY A 484 -18.82 13.15 -10.93
N ALA A 485 -19.69 12.23 -11.31
CA ALA A 485 -19.80 10.93 -10.68
C ALA A 485 -19.82 9.80 -11.70
N ASP A 486 -19.07 8.74 -11.39
CA ASP A 486 -19.04 7.46 -12.12
C ASP A 486 -19.58 6.34 -11.20
N PRO A 487 -20.89 6.03 -11.30
CA PRO A 487 -21.55 5.03 -10.45
C PRO A 487 -21.38 3.60 -10.97
N VAL A 488 -21.39 2.63 -10.05
CA VAL A 488 -21.41 1.19 -10.35
C VAL A 488 -22.66 0.54 -9.75
N ASP A 489 -23.36 -0.29 -10.53
CA ASP A 489 -24.64 -0.93 -10.13
C ASP A 489 -24.49 -2.39 -9.64
N HIS A 490 -23.27 -2.94 -9.63
CA HIS A 490 -23.05 -4.35 -9.30
C HIS A 490 -23.25 -4.62 -7.80
N ARG A 491 -24.16 -5.55 -7.48
CA ARG A 491 -24.47 -6.00 -6.10
C ARG A 491 -23.84 -7.36 -5.74
N ASP A 492 -23.03 -7.93 -6.64
CA ASP A 492 -22.52 -9.30 -6.54
C ASP A 492 -21.16 -9.33 -5.82
N PRO A 493 -21.10 -9.76 -4.54
CA PRO A 493 -19.87 -9.71 -3.73
C PRO A 493 -18.79 -10.66 -4.26
N GLU A 494 -19.16 -11.72 -4.97
CA GLU A 494 -18.23 -12.74 -5.48
C GLU A 494 -17.40 -12.25 -6.68
N LYS A 495 -17.75 -11.09 -7.27
CA LYS A 495 -17.05 -10.49 -8.43
C LYS A 495 -16.29 -9.20 -8.10
N LEU A 496 -16.08 -8.89 -6.83
CA LEU A 496 -15.39 -7.66 -6.39
C LEU A 496 -13.92 -7.58 -6.83
N SER A 497 -13.29 -8.74 -7.05
CA SER A 497 -11.95 -8.89 -7.62
C SER A 497 -11.95 -8.53 -9.11
N GLY A 498 -11.70 -7.26 -9.44
CA GLY A 498 -11.60 -6.74 -10.81
C GLY A 498 -12.76 -5.86 -11.28
N ALA A 499 -13.78 -5.63 -10.46
CA ALA A 499 -14.88 -4.69 -10.77
C ALA A 499 -14.41 -3.21 -10.82
N SER A 500 -15.13 -2.34 -11.51
CA SER A 500 -14.88 -0.88 -11.51
C SER A 500 -15.11 -0.26 -10.13
N LEU A 501 -14.41 0.83 -9.79
CA LEU A 501 -14.64 1.61 -8.57
C LEU A 501 -15.87 2.50 -8.72
N THR A 502 -16.50 2.86 -7.60
CA THR A 502 -17.40 4.02 -7.58
C THR A 502 -16.59 5.28 -7.37
N ALA A 503 -16.77 6.33 -8.18
CA ALA A 503 -15.93 7.53 -8.13
C ALA A 503 -16.73 8.85 -8.13
N LEU A 504 -16.24 9.83 -7.36
CA LEU A 504 -16.74 11.20 -7.30
C LEU A 504 -15.57 12.18 -7.29
N THR A 505 -15.67 13.22 -8.11
CA THR A 505 -14.67 14.29 -8.24
C THR A 505 -15.35 15.65 -8.17
N LEU A 506 -14.75 16.61 -7.47
CA LEU A 506 -15.27 17.97 -7.32
C LEU A 506 -14.21 19.01 -7.65
N PHE A 507 -14.61 20.02 -8.42
CA PHE A 507 -13.79 21.16 -8.80
C PHE A 507 -14.32 22.47 -8.21
N TYR A 508 -13.38 23.30 -7.78
CA TYR A 508 -13.56 24.72 -7.53
C TYR A 508 -13.37 25.51 -8.83
N LYS A 509 -14.36 26.35 -9.15
CA LYS A 509 -14.46 27.12 -10.39
C LYS A 509 -13.63 28.41 -10.30
N PHE A 510 -13.67 29.20 -11.37
CA PHE A 510 -13.14 30.56 -11.36
C PHE A 510 -13.86 31.42 -10.33
N ASP A 511 -13.08 32.18 -9.57
CA ASP A 511 -13.58 33.11 -8.56
C ASP A 511 -12.69 34.35 -8.53
N GLU A 512 -13.23 35.45 -9.05
CA GLU A 512 -12.52 36.73 -9.15
C GLU A 512 -12.11 37.26 -7.77
N ASP A 513 -12.93 37.04 -6.74
CA ASP A 513 -12.64 37.52 -5.38
C ASP A 513 -11.48 36.76 -4.76
N MET A 514 -11.38 35.44 -5.00
CA MET A 514 -10.25 34.63 -4.52
C MET A 514 -8.97 34.93 -5.29
N GLU A 515 -9.02 35.11 -6.61
CA GLU A 515 -7.83 35.46 -7.41
C GLU A 515 -7.28 36.86 -7.09
N ALA A 516 -8.09 37.74 -6.50
CA ALA A 516 -7.65 39.05 -6.05
C ALA A 516 -6.92 39.01 -4.67
N LEU A 517 -7.00 37.90 -3.94
CA LEU A 517 -6.31 37.76 -2.66
C LEU A 517 -4.81 37.47 -2.86
N PRO A 518 -3.95 37.92 -1.92
CA PRO A 518 -2.56 37.46 -1.86
C PRO A 518 -2.45 35.95 -1.67
N ASP A 519 -1.42 35.33 -2.26
CA ASP A 519 -1.18 33.87 -2.20
C ASP A 519 -1.05 33.30 -0.78
N ASP A 520 -0.62 34.14 0.17
CA ASP A 520 -0.43 33.81 1.59
C ASP A 520 -1.66 34.10 2.46
N ALA A 521 -2.77 34.57 1.86
CA ALA A 521 -3.98 34.83 2.61
C ALA A 521 -4.54 33.52 3.21
N PRO A 522 -5.01 33.51 4.48
CA PRO A 522 -5.38 32.29 5.21
C PRO A 522 -6.45 31.40 4.55
N HIS A 523 -7.22 31.94 3.61
CA HIS A 523 -8.29 31.24 2.89
C HIS A 523 -8.08 31.19 1.37
N TYR A 524 -6.96 31.72 0.87
CA TYR A 524 -6.66 31.70 -0.56
C TYR A 524 -6.53 30.25 -1.05
N TRP A 525 -7.20 29.97 -2.16
CA TRP A 525 -7.03 28.74 -2.92
C TRP A 525 -7.14 29.05 -4.40
N PRO A 526 -6.22 28.55 -5.26
CA PRO A 526 -6.26 28.89 -6.67
C PRO A 526 -7.56 28.39 -7.31
N SER A 527 -8.14 29.20 -8.18
CA SER A 527 -9.28 28.81 -9.00
C SER A 527 -8.93 27.65 -9.93
N HIS A 528 -9.97 27.01 -10.47
CA HIS A 528 -9.84 25.86 -11.36
C HIS A 528 -9.10 24.70 -10.70
N SER A 529 -9.34 24.51 -9.41
CA SER A 529 -8.70 23.43 -8.65
C SER A 529 -9.62 22.22 -8.53
N GLN A 530 -9.08 21.02 -8.72
CA GLN A 530 -9.71 19.83 -8.17
C GLN A 530 -9.53 19.88 -6.65
N ILE A 531 -10.63 19.79 -5.88
CA ILE A 531 -10.58 19.91 -4.41
C ILE A 531 -11.05 18.67 -3.65
N LEU A 532 -11.71 17.74 -4.33
CA LEU A 532 -12.12 16.46 -3.75
C LEU A 532 -11.98 15.32 -4.77
N GLU A 533 -11.40 14.21 -4.34
CA GLU A 533 -11.56 12.90 -4.99
C GLU A 533 -12.07 11.84 -4.00
N TYR A 534 -12.91 10.95 -4.52
CA TYR A 534 -13.43 9.77 -3.83
C TYR A 534 -13.40 8.63 -4.86
N ALA A 535 -12.83 7.49 -4.50
CA ALA A 535 -12.87 6.29 -5.33
C ALA A 535 -12.72 5.04 -4.46
N GLU A 536 -13.81 4.29 -4.32
CA GLU A 536 -13.94 3.18 -3.37
C GLU A 536 -14.68 1.98 -3.98
N ARG A 537 -14.30 0.78 -3.51
CA ARG A 537 -15.01 -0.48 -3.82
C ARG A 537 -16.07 -0.71 -2.74
N MET A 538 -17.30 -0.27 -3.01
CA MET A 538 -18.40 -0.50 -2.09
C MET A 538 -19.07 -1.85 -2.36
N SER A 539 -19.20 -2.67 -1.33
CA SER A 539 -20.02 -3.90 -1.37
C SER A 539 -21.51 -3.58 -1.49
N ASP A 540 -21.94 -2.43 -0.96
CA ASP A 540 -23.29 -1.90 -1.07
C ASP A 540 -23.27 -0.52 -1.76
N PRO A 541 -23.82 -0.39 -3.00
CA PRO A 541 -23.92 0.88 -3.71
C PRO A 541 -24.65 1.99 -2.94
N ASN A 542 -25.53 1.66 -1.99
CA ASN A 542 -26.24 2.68 -1.19
C ASN A 542 -25.30 3.47 -0.29
N VAL A 543 -24.20 2.87 0.16
CA VAL A 543 -23.17 3.59 0.94
C VAL A 543 -22.52 4.66 0.08
N TYR A 544 -22.21 4.33 -1.18
CA TYR A 544 -21.70 5.30 -2.14
C TYR A 544 -22.73 6.40 -2.44
N PHE A 545 -24.01 6.06 -2.64
CA PHE A 545 -25.05 7.06 -2.89
C PHE A 545 -25.19 8.04 -1.71
N GLU A 546 -25.14 7.54 -0.48
CA GLU A 546 -25.16 8.37 0.73
C GLU A 546 -23.95 9.32 0.78
N ASP A 547 -22.76 8.80 0.49
CA ASP A 547 -21.51 9.57 0.46
C ASP A 547 -21.55 10.69 -0.60
N VAL A 548 -22.06 10.38 -1.80
CA VAL A 548 -22.25 11.38 -2.87
C VAL A 548 -23.21 12.49 -2.42
N ILE A 549 -24.36 12.13 -1.84
CA ILE A 549 -25.35 13.12 -1.36
C ILE A 549 -24.72 14.02 -0.29
N LYS A 550 -24.00 13.43 0.68
CA LYS A 550 -23.32 14.20 1.71
C LYS A 550 -22.31 15.18 1.12
N ALA A 551 -21.52 14.77 0.13
CA ALA A 551 -20.54 15.64 -0.51
C ALA A 551 -21.19 16.81 -1.25
N ILE A 552 -22.17 16.54 -2.12
CA ILE A 552 -22.81 17.61 -2.92
C ILE A 552 -23.63 18.56 -2.04
N HIS A 553 -24.21 18.06 -0.94
CA HIS A 553 -24.91 18.87 0.06
C HIS A 553 -23.92 19.73 0.86
N PHE A 554 -22.82 19.15 1.31
CA PHE A 554 -21.79 19.83 2.08
C PHE A 554 -21.15 20.99 1.31
N PHE A 555 -20.84 20.81 0.03
CA PHE A 555 -20.32 21.88 -0.83
C PHE A 555 -21.41 22.76 -1.46
N GLY A 556 -22.68 22.33 -1.40
CA GLY A 556 -23.80 23.01 -2.07
C GLY A 556 -23.63 23.09 -3.59
N CYS A 557 -23.00 22.08 -4.20
CA CYS A 557 -22.56 22.09 -5.60
C CYS A 557 -23.51 21.33 -6.54
N SER A 558 -23.34 21.50 -7.86
CA SER A 558 -23.99 20.63 -8.86
C SER A 558 -23.28 19.29 -8.99
N ILE A 559 -23.96 18.30 -9.57
CA ILE A 559 -23.41 16.98 -9.91
C ILE A 559 -23.80 16.58 -11.32
N PHE A 560 -22.82 16.11 -12.09
CA PHE A 560 -23.04 15.53 -13.41
C PHE A 560 -22.76 14.02 -13.40
N PRO A 561 -23.80 13.19 -13.21
CA PRO A 561 -23.63 11.74 -13.14
C PRO A 561 -23.63 11.09 -14.53
N GLU A 562 -22.83 10.03 -14.68
CA GLU A 562 -23.02 9.06 -15.77
C GLU A 562 -24.37 8.35 -15.60
N THR A 563 -25.16 8.27 -16.68
CA THR A 563 -26.53 7.71 -16.64
C THR A 563 -26.67 6.33 -17.25
N ASN A 564 -25.59 5.67 -17.68
CA ASN A 564 -25.63 4.26 -18.09
C ASN A 564 -26.02 3.34 -16.92
N ARG A 565 -25.76 3.81 -15.70
CA ARG A 565 -26.08 3.18 -14.43
C ARG A 565 -27.10 4.06 -13.68
N PRO A 566 -28.41 3.83 -13.86
CA PRO A 566 -29.43 4.80 -13.47
C PRO A 566 -29.62 4.92 -11.95
N ALA A 567 -29.11 3.97 -11.15
CA ALA A 567 -29.41 3.88 -9.73
C ALA A 567 -29.04 5.15 -8.93
N LEU A 568 -27.87 5.76 -9.20
CA LEU A 568 -27.48 7.00 -8.53
C LEU A 568 -28.44 8.15 -8.87
N LYS A 569 -28.83 8.28 -10.14
CA LYS A 569 -29.78 9.32 -10.59
C LYS A 569 -31.15 9.13 -9.94
N GLU A 570 -31.65 7.89 -9.93
CA GLU A 570 -32.92 7.56 -9.28
C GLU A 570 -32.88 7.81 -7.78
N GLU A 571 -31.73 7.57 -7.13
CA GLU A 571 -31.55 7.83 -5.70
C GLU A 571 -31.55 9.33 -5.38
N LEU A 572 -30.83 10.14 -6.17
CA LEU A 572 -30.84 11.59 -6.05
C LEU A 572 -32.27 12.16 -6.23
N MET A 573 -32.97 11.73 -7.27
CA MET A 573 -34.37 12.15 -7.52
C MET A 573 -35.30 11.68 -6.40
N GLY A 574 -35.17 10.42 -5.98
CA GLY A 574 -35.97 9.84 -4.91
C GLY A 574 -35.79 10.54 -3.57
N ARG A 575 -34.62 11.12 -3.31
CA ARG A 575 -34.31 11.85 -2.07
C ARG A 575 -34.46 13.37 -2.19
N GLY A 576 -35.01 13.87 -3.31
CA GLY A 576 -35.31 15.29 -3.49
C GLY A 576 -34.13 16.15 -3.95
N TYR A 577 -33.05 15.57 -4.45
CA TYR A 577 -31.85 16.25 -4.98
C TYR A 577 -31.88 16.44 -6.49
N GLU A 578 -33.06 16.37 -7.14
CA GLU A 578 -33.19 16.52 -8.59
C GLU A 578 -32.56 17.83 -9.11
N ALA A 579 -32.68 18.93 -8.36
CA ALA A 579 -32.12 20.23 -8.74
C ALA A 579 -30.58 20.29 -8.72
N PHE A 580 -29.91 19.30 -8.13
CA PHE A 580 -28.45 19.19 -8.14
C PHE A 580 -27.93 18.60 -9.46
N ILE A 581 -28.79 17.87 -10.20
CA ILE A 581 -28.36 17.11 -11.38
C ILE A 581 -28.19 18.04 -12.57
N SER A 582 -26.96 18.14 -13.05
CA SER A 582 -26.61 18.94 -14.21
C SER A 582 -27.16 18.37 -15.51
N LYS A 583 -27.44 19.29 -16.45
CA LYS A 583 -27.91 18.91 -17.78
C LYS A 583 -26.75 18.64 -18.72
N ARG A 584 -26.98 17.75 -19.68
CA ARG A 584 -26.02 17.38 -20.74
C ARG A 584 -25.52 18.62 -21.53
N PRO A 585 -24.20 18.76 -21.78
CA PRO A 585 -23.64 19.82 -22.62
C PRO A 585 -24.24 19.87 -24.03
N ALA A 586 -24.50 21.07 -24.54
CA ALA A 586 -25.15 21.26 -25.85
C ALA A 586 -24.40 20.60 -27.02
N SER A 587 -23.07 20.61 -26.99
CA SER A 587 -22.20 19.99 -28.00
C SER A 587 -22.31 18.46 -28.10
N THR A 588 -22.91 17.82 -27.10
CA THR A 588 -23.08 16.36 -27.03
C THR A 588 -24.52 15.92 -27.31
N GLN A 589 -25.39 16.86 -27.67
CA GLN A 589 -26.80 16.61 -27.96
C GLN A 589 -27.02 16.26 -29.44
N THR A 590 -27.63 15.10 -29.67
CA THR A 590 -28.19 14.64 -30.95
C THR A 590 -29.68 15.00 -31.07
N GLU A 591 -30.29 14.91 -32.26
CA GLU A 591 -31.73 15.14 -32.43
C GLU A 591 -32.60 14.26 -31.52
N HIS A 592 -32.20 13.00 -31.30
CA HIS A 592 -32.88 12.08 -30.39
C HIS A 592 -32.75 12.45 -28.90
N THR A 593 -31.63 13.05 -28.49
CA THR A 593 -31.41 13.43 -27.07
C THR A 593 -32.00 14.79 -26.73
N LYS A 594 -32.16 15.70 -27.69
CA LYS A 594 -32.87 16.99 -27.49
C LYS A 594 -34.30 16.82 -26.98
N ASN A 595 -34.95 15.71 -27.33
CA ASN A 595 -36.35 15.41 -26.97
C ASN A 595 -36.52 14.70 -25.62
N GLN A 596 -35.44 14.23 -24.99
CA GLN A 596 -35.48 13.60 -23.66
C GLN A 596 -35.16 14.64 -22.58
N LYS A 597 -35.88 14.61 -21.43
CA LYS A 597 -35.61 15.53 -20.31
C LYS A 597 -34.17 15.32 -19.80
N ASN A 598 -33.30 16.27 -20.17
CA ASN A 598 -31.83 16.19 -20.21
C ASN A 598 -31.10 16.29 -18.85
N ALA A 599 -31.33 15.39 -17.88
CA ALA A 599 -30.56 15.36 -16.62
C ALA A 599 -29.53 14.21 -16.61
N GLY A 600 -28.24 14.52 -16.44
CA GLY A 600 -27.12 13.58 -16.59
C GLY A 600 -26.79 13.23 -18.05
N ALA A 601 -25.79 12.38 -18.26
CA ALA A 601 -25.43 11.89 -19.60
C ALA A 601 -24.91 10.45 -19.57
N ALA A 602 -25.30 9.65 -20.57
CA ALA A 602 -24.76 8.32 -20.80
C ALA A 602 -23.33 8.42 -21.36
N SER A 603 -22.45 7.48 -21.00
CA SER A 603 -21.13 7.35 -21.62
C SER A 603 -21.27 6.85 -23.06
N SER A 604 -21.37 7.82 -23.97
CA SER A 604 -21.38 7.64 -25.42
C SER A 604 -20.06 8.14 -26.00
N PRO A 605 -19.67 7.72 -27.22
CA PRO A 605 -18.44 8.22 -27.86
C PRO A 605 -18.34 9.75 -27.90
N LEU A 606 -19.47 10.46 -28.08
CA LEU A 606 -19.52 11.92 -28.03
C LEU A 606 -19.25 12.49 -26.63
N MET A 607 -19.78 11.86 -25.58
CA MET A 607 -19.49 12.27 -24.20
C MET A 607 -18.04 11.98 -23.83
N ILE A 608 -17.53 10.81 -24.24
CA ILE A 608 -16.13 10.40 -24.03
C ILE A 608 -15.18 11.38 -24.72
N GLY A 609 -15.41 11.65 -26.01
CA GLY A 609 -14.65 12.65 -26.75
C GLY A 609 -14.71 14.02 -26.07
N ARG A 610 -15.90 14.46 -25.65
CA ARG A 610 -16.07 15.75 -24.98
C ARG A 610 -15.26 15.84 -23.69
N TYR A 611 -15.40 14.92 -22.74
CA TYR A 611 -14.65 15.05 -21.51
C TYR A 611 -13.14 14.82 -21.71
N THR A 612 -12.74 14.05 -22.73
CA THR A 612 -11.33 13.89 -23.11
C THR A 612 -10.74 15.23 -23.57
N GLU A 613 -11.46 15.97 -24.42
CA GLU A 613 -11.06 17.33 -24.80
C GLU A 613 -10.95 18.26 -23.58
N GLU A 614 -11.88 18.17 -22.63
CA GLU A 614 -11.82 18.99 -21.41
C GLU A 614 -10.62 18.63 -20.53
N TRP A 615 -10.25 17.36 -20.42
CA TRP A 615 -9.00 16.96 -19.78
C TRP A 615 -7.77 17.55 -20.48
N VAL A 616 -7.69 17.44 -21.82
CA VAL A 616 -6.58 17.99 -22.60
C VAL A 616 -6.44 19.50 -22.36
N LYS A 617 -7.55 20.25 -22.41
CA LYS A 617 -7.55 21.70 -22.12
C LYS A 617 -7.12 21.96 -20.68
N TYR A 618 -7.71 21.23 -19.73
CA TYR A 618 -7.42 21.42 -18.31
C TYR A 618 -5.95 21.18 -17.98
N VAL A 619 -5.33 20.06 -18.43
CA VAL A 619 -3.91 19.84 -18.10
C VAL A 619 -2.99 20.79 -18.84
N SER A 620 -3.34 21.20 -20.06
CA SER A 620 -2.57 22.20 -20.81
C SER A 620 -2.56 23.55 -20.08
N GLN A 621 -3.70 23.96 -19.52
CA GLN A 621 -3.88 25.27 -18.90
C GLN A 621 -3.51 25.29 -17.41
N TYR A 622 -3.96 24.34 -16.61
CA TYR A 622 -3.92 24.49 -15.14
C TYR A 622 -2.94 23.54 -14.45
N VAL A 623 -2.44 22.54 -15.17
CA VAL A 623 -1.50 21.53 -14.63
C VAL A 623 -0.08 21.75 -15.18
N GLY A 624 0.07 22.35 -16.37
CA GLY A 624 1.35 22.52 -17.07
C GLY A 624 2.22 23.71 -16.67
N THR A 625 3.51 23.60 -17.02
CA THR A 625 4.50 24.70 -17.03
C THR A 625 5.24 24.70 -18.36
N SER A 626 5.32 25.88 -19.01
CA SER A 626 6.51 26.22 -19.77
C SER A 626 7.51 26.83 -18.78
N LEU A 627 8.74 26.32 -18.72
CA LEU A 627 9.80 26.88 -17.88
C LEU A 627 10.35 28.17 -18.53
N SER A 628 9.49 29.15 -18.80
CA SER A 628 9.96 30.50 -19.15
C SER A 628 10.07 31.34 -17.88
N LYS A 629 11.23 31.97 -17.68
CA LYS A 629 11.40 33.00 -16.65
C LYS A 629 10.73 34.27 -17.17
N ASN A 630 9.78 34.82 -16.42
CA ASN A 630 9.31 36.18 -16.71
C ASN A 630 10.41 37.21 -16.35
N SER A 631 10.21 38.45 -16.75
CA SER A 631 11.10 39.58 -16.47
C SER A 631 11.29 39.91 -14.97
N ARG A 632 10.57 39.22 -14.08
CA ARG A 632 10.67 39.31 -12.62
C ARG A 632 11.38 38.11 -11.97
N GLY A 633 11.77 37.10 -12.74
CA GLY A 633 12.52 35.93 -12.25
C GLY A 633 11.69 34.84 -11.59
N GLU A 634 10.36 34.89 -11.70
CA GLU A 634 9.45 33.85 -11.18
C GLU A 634 9.45 32.62 -12.11
N VAL A 635 9.35 31.43 -11.52
CA VAL A 635 9.40 30.14 -12.24
C VAL A 635 7.99 29.68 -12.58
N GLY A 636 7.75 29.36 -13.86
CA GLY A 636 6.63 28.52 -14.30
C GLY A 636 5.34 29.29 -14.59
N ILE A 637 5.28 29.93 -15.75
CA ILE A 637 4.05 30.47 -16.33
C ILE A 637 3.69 29.57 -17.51
N ASN A 638 2.42 29.14 -17.60
CA ASN A 638 1.96 28.38 -18.77
C ASN A 638 1.89 29.29 -20.02
N ASP A 639 1.57 28.72 -21.19
CA ASP A 639 1.46 29.48 -22.44
C ASP A 639 0.38 30.59 -22.41
N ASP A 640 -0.55 30.51 -21.46
CA ASP A 640 -1.66 31.45 -21.27
C ASP A 640 -1.36 32.56 -20.22
N GLY A 641 -0.14 32.62 -19.67
CA GLY A 641 0.21 33.64 -18.68
C GLY A 641 -0.21 33.30 -17.24
N ILE A 642 -0.69 32.10 -16.97
CA ILE A 642 -1.16 31.64 -15.66
C ILE A 642 0.02 31.07 -14.86
N PRO A 643 0.29 31.57 -13.64
CA PRO A 643 1.30 30.99 -12.76
C PRO A 643 0.98 29.54 -12.42
N TYR A 644 2.01 28.71 -12.41
CA TYR A 644 1.92 27.33 -12.00
C TYR A 644 1.64 27.19 -10.49
N ASP A 645 0.69 26.33 -10.15
CA ASP A 645 0.37 26.01 -8.76
C ASP A 645 -0.03 24.53 -8.60
N PRO A 646 0.73 23.72 -7.83
CA PRO A 646 0.41 22.31 -7.62
C PRO A 646 -0.91 22.10 -6.85
N ARG A 647 -1.44 23.13 -6.17
CA ARG A 647 -2.75 23.08 -5.49
C ARG A 647 -3.92 22.95 -6.46
N ARG A 648 -3.76 23.31 -7.74
CA ARG A 648 -4.82 23.12 -8.76
C ARG A 648 -5.11 21.66 -9.05
N MET A 649 -4.08 20.80 -8.99
CA MET A 649 -4.26 19.37 -9.18
C MET A 649 -3.44 18.57 -8.17
N PRO A 650 -3.89 18.51 -6.91
CA PRO A 650 -3.11 17.97 -5.79
C PRO A 650 -3.21 16.45 -5.64
N PHE A 651 -3.80 15.75 -6.62
CA PHE A 651 -4.21 14.36 -6.50
C PHE A 651 -3.42 13.41 -7.42
N PRO A 652 -2.39 12.72 -6.91
CA PRO A 652 -1.61 11.77 -7.70
C PRO A 652 -2.44 10.60 -8.25
N ARG A 653 -3.49 10.15 -7.55
CA ARG A 653 -4.36 9.05 -7.99
C ARG A 653 -5.04 9.39 -9.31
N THR A 654 -5.72 10.54 -9.35
CA THR A 654 -6.35 11.04 -10.57
C THR A 654 -5.32 11.33 -11.67
N LEU A 655 -4.20 12.00 -11.36
CA LEU A 655 -3.12 12.26 -12.35
C LEU A 655 -2.56 10.98 -12.99
N ASN A 656 -2.32 9.94 -12.20
CA ASN A 656 -1.84 8.65 -12.71
C ASN A 656 -2.89 7.95 -13.60
N GLN A 657 -4.19 8.05 -13.29
CA GLN A 657 -5.23 7.51 -14.17
C GLN A 657 -5.33 8.31 -15.48
N ILE A 658 -5.17 9.64 -15.45
CA ILE A 658 -5.19 10.47 -16.65
C ILE A 658 -4.01 10.14 -17.57
N LEU A 659 -2.81 9.91 -17.00
CA LEU A 659 -1.64 9.50 -17.79
C LEU A 659 -1.86 8.22 -18.60
N GLN A 660 -2.75 7.35 -18.13
CA GLN A 660 -3.03 6.05 -18.73
C GLN A 660 -4.35 6.03 -19.49
N PHE A 661 -5.08 7.15 -19.50
CA PHE A 661 -6.46 7.19 -19.93
C PHE A 661 -6.56 6.83 -21.42
N ASP A 662 -7.25 5.73 -21.69
CA ASP A 662 -7.58 5.27 -23.04
C ASP A 662 -9.08 5.53 -23.29
N PRO A 663 -9.44 6.49 -24.15
CA PRO A 663 -10.84 6.79 -24.47
C PRO A 663 -11.61 5.60 -25.04
N ASN A 664 -10.94 4.58 -25.57
CA ASN A 664 -11.59 3.39 -26.09
C ASN A 664 -11.85 2.33 -25.00
N LYS A 665 -11.22 2.45 -23.83
CA LYS A 665 -11.26 1.46 -22.73
C LYS A 665 -11.40 2.15 -21.37
N THR A 666 -12.48 2.89 -21.19
CA THR A 666 -12.70 3.77 -20.03
C THR A 666 -12.97 3.05 -18.71
N THR A 667 -13.37 1.77 -18.74
CA THR A 667 -13.86 0.98 -17.59
C THR A 667 -12.89 0.84 -16.42
N LYS A 668 -11.59 1.08 -16.63
CA LYS A 668 -10.55 0.99 -15.59
C LYS A 668 -10.14 2.36 -15.02
N PHE A 669 -10.70 3.45 -15.52
CA PHE A 669 -10.24 4.81 -15.24
C PHE A 669 -11.33 5.64 -14.53
N ASP A 670 -11.89 5.10 -13.44
CA ASP A 670 -13.07 5.64 -12.77
C ASP A 670 -12.89 7.11 -12.29
N LEU A 671 -11.70 7.49 -11.82
CA LEU A 671 -11.41 8.89 -11.43
C LEU A 671 -11.26 9.79 -12.65
N SER A 672 -10.65 9.32 -13.73
CA SER A 672 -10.57 10.09 -14.99
C SER A 672 -11.94 10.29 -15.60
N VAL A 673 -12.82 9.29 -15.55
CA VAL A 673 -14.21 9.37 -16.03
C VAL A 673 -15.00 10.35 -15.16
N SER A 674 -15.01 10.13 -13.84
CA SER A 674 -15.69 11.02 -12.87
C SER A 674 -15.22 12.46 -12.98
N GLY A 675 -13.90 12.71 -13.02
CA GLY A 675 -13.33 14.03 -13.21
C GLY A 675 -13.62 14.62 -14.59
N GLY A 676 -13.71 13.80 -15.63
CA GLY A 676 -14.13 14.23 -16.96
C GLY A 676 -15.58 14.77 -16.98
N TYR A 677 -16.51 14.08 -16.30
CA TYR A 677 -17.86 14.60 -16.09
C TYR A 677 -17.84 15.89 -15.25
N ALA A 678 -17.00 15.97 -14.21
CA ALA A 678 -16.88 17.18 -13.40
C ALA A 678 -16.38 18.37 -14.22
N LEU A 679 -15.38 18.16 -15.07
CA LEU A 679 -14.87 19.17 -16.00
C LEU A 679 -15.96 19.63 -16.98
N CYS A 680 -16.76 18.71 -17.52
CA CYS A 680 -17.91 19.07 -18.36
C CYS A 680 -18.98 19.87 -17.60
N ASP A 681 -19.16 19.62 -16.30
CA ASP A 681 -20.09 20.37 -15.46
C ASP A 681 -19.61 21.82 -15.27
N ILE A 682 -18.33 22.00 -14.95
CA ILE A 682 -17.77 23.33 -14.70
C ILE A 682 -17.61 24.16 -15.97
N THR A 683 -17.34 23.55 -17.12
CA THR A 683 -17.13 24.27 -18.40
C THR A 683 -18.40 24.47 -19.22
N ARG A 684 -19.55 24.03 -18.71
CA ARG A 684 -20.83 24.12 -19.41
C ARG A 684 -21.26 25.54 -19.77
N TYR A 685 -20.93 26.51 -18.92
CA TYR A 685 -21.35 27.92 -19.06
C TYR A 685 -20.18 28.85 -19.36
N GLN A 686 -18.98 28.48 -18.93
CA GLN A 686 -17.74 29.21 -19.18
C GLN A 686 -16.69 28.20 -19.65
N PRO A 687 -16.55 28.00 -20.98
CA PRO A 687 -15.57 27.06 -21.50
C PRO A 687 -14.14 27.57 -21.27
N PHE A 688 -13.21 26.64 -21.06
CA PHE A 688 -11.79 26.94 -21.11
C PHE A 688 -11.40 27.52 -22.47
N LYS A 689 -10.39 28.41 -22.50
CA LYS A 689 -9.86 28.95 -23.76
C LYS A 689 -9.36 27.81 -24.66
N SER A 690 -9.39 27.98 -25.97
CA SER A 690 -8.80 27.01 -26.90
C SER A 690 -7.30 26.90 -26.64
N ALA A 691 -6.77 25.67 -26.52
CA ALA A 691 -5.33 25.46 -26.49
C ALA A 691 -4.69 26.03 -27.78
N PRO A 692 -3.45 26.56 -27.73
CA PRO A 692 -2.71 26.83 -28.96
C PRO A 692 -2.66 25.57 -29.82
N ALA A 693 -2.75 25.74 -31.14
CA ALA A 693 -2.80 24.62 -32.08
C ALA A 693 -1.60 23.70 -31.84
N ALA A 694 -1.88 22.48 -31.39
CA ALA A 694 -0.91 21.41 -31.30
C ALA A 694 -0.58 20.97 -32.74
N ASP A 695 0.41 21.61 -33.36
CA ASP A 695 1.18 20.93 -34.40
C ASP A 695 1.70 19.64 -33.77
N THR A 696 1.11 18.51 -34.19
CA THR A 696 1.32 17.09 -33.77
C THR A 696 0.33 16.45 -32.77
N LEU A 697 -0.97 16.64 -32.99
CA LEU A 697 -1.92 15.53 -32.74
C LEU A 697 -2.31 14.90 -34.10
N PRO A 698 -2.24 13.57 -34.29
CA PRO A 698 -2.78 12.96 -35.50
C PRO A 698 -4.28 13.24 -35.52
N SER A 699 -4.75 13.82 -36.63
CA SER A 699 -6.15 14.19 -36.81
C SER A 699 -7.06 13.00 -36.51
N LEU A 700 -8.03 13.20 -35.61
CA LEU A 700 -9.16 12.30 -35.29
C LEU A 700 -10.10 12.01 -36.48
N ALA A 701 -9.67 12.27 -37.71
CA ALA A 701 -10.46 12.17 -38.95
C ALA A 701 -10.12 10.93 -39.82
N ALA A 702 -9.29 9.97 -39.36
CA ALA A 702 -8.85 8.85 -40.19
C ALA A 702 -9.06 7.45 -39.58
N PHE A 703 -10.08 7.25 -38.73
CA PHE A 703 -10.45 5.91 -38.27
C PHE A 703 -11.55 5.32 -39.16
N ASP A 704 -11.17 4.69 -40.30
CA ASP A 704 -12.07 3.79 -41.04
C ASP A 704 -11.78 2.34 -40.59
N PRO A 705 -12.70 1.68 -39.86
CA PRO A 705 -12.48 0.33 -39.32
C PRO A 705 -12.47 -0.80 -40.35
N ARG A 706 -12.46 -0.51 -41.67
CA ARG A 706 -12.59 -1.53 -42.74
C ARG A 706 -11.30 -1.97 -43.44
N ASN A 707 -10.13 -1.41 -43.11
CA ASN A 707 -8.89 -1.69 -43.86
C ASN A 707 -7.89 -2.66 -43.21
N TYR A 708 -8.26 -3.42 -42.17
CA TYR A 708 -7.34 -4.36 -41.49
C TYR A 708 -7.43 -5.83 -41.94
N PHE A 709 -7.95 -6.10 -43.14
CA PHE A 709 -7.78 -7.39 -43.82
C PHE A 709 -7.35 -7.18 -45.26
N ASN A 710 -6.05 -6.98 -45.47
CA ASN A 710 -5.26 -7.43 -46.63
C ASN A 710 -3.92 -6.67 -46.65
N ASN A 711 -2.95 -7.19 -45.88
CA ASN A 711 -1.57 -7.45 -46.28
C ASN A 711 -0.74 -7.84 -45.05
#